data_AF-A0A6D2KKD5-F1
#
_entry.id   AF-A0A6D2KKD5-F1
#
_cell.length_a   1.000
_cell.length_b   1.000
_cell.length_c   1.000
_cell.angle_alpha   90.00
_cell.angle_beta   90.00
_cell.angle_gamma   90.00
#
_symmetry.space_group_name_H-M   'P 1'
#
loop_
_entity.id
_entity.type
_entity.pdbx_description
1 polymer ?
#
loop_
_entity_poly.entity_id
_entity_poly.type
_entity_poly.pdbx_seq_one_letter_code
_entity_poly.pdbx_strand_id
1 'polypeptide(L)'
;MLTGRESLLWLIGKRRRSLPNRHHLLSAPTPDSLNLEVNDCANLISAAGDDDSFPENPISPDDSSKTSDNLSLSGKKKRKLTQTTLLQSSFLSSPKQSKEEDKLIIRTQKQPILETSDFNFVERSEVDDGSCSRISEEISKTVTLDEANGDAMETFIVGRKFSDVQDVEIGGKICLLRHPENIKDRNAIKVLTADSGGVSEMLGYLPKDVSQYLSPLIEKYDLKFEGTITSVPRNSAEAVPIRVVCDKMRSDGWEECEFGGEFKPLWEKVLEVVEQQMQLPPKTTRYQLNFNVLVQEVLRSCSHLFTADEKAFLESFPSLSEDSQRLFVRLYTRKGPWFRLSNISYPEVSDSLQALKDLTVRGFMSSVEDANELDYQKMKEIIELLNVNELRDISSLNKVFCRGSRKRDLINSLCSCYNDGTRINIATMILERTGLCAKISSTAETLIWRVERLFFLNGEQDLSSFVLLDLGIIKYPMYKCIDSEQIFSNRTKLLAYEEAIEVAQLMDESLDSEDSQTVLKCITIAETRIYGSSLDSAHLAAFNRFTAPWVYSKVVFLGVSFLENLKRYNEAVYLLRRLLSCFNCDGRRGHWTVRLSTDLEHMGRPNESLSVAEQGLLDPWVRAGSRIALQRRVLRLAKPPRRWKTPTFPNLIENKIPEVTIQGRSLNCEVGMKNRFYGEDGEQCGVEQLALQYYNGEGGGGWQGIHTESSIWLTIFGLLLWDILFSDVPGVFQTRFQTAPLDLETESFYLTRKETIESQLEKVANGMAEEILIISYEIHRGTACRGVAWERFSLEELRAAVACVGGVCVASLCRYLAQDYRNWCSGMPDLLLWRFKENGYVGEAKLVEVKSERDRLSEQQRAWLLLLMDSGFSVEICKVRPDCLTNA
;
A
#
# COMPACT_ATOMS: atom_id res chain seq x y z
N MET A 1 -2.63 4.61 12.58
CA MET A 1 -3.81 3.74 12.69
C MET A 1 -4.94 4.29 11.85
N LEU A 2 -5.23 3.65 10.72
CA LEU A 2 -6.43 3.99 9.94
C LEU A 2 -7.66 3.58 10.75
N THR A 3 -8.61 4.49 10.92
CA THR A 3 -9.88 4.25 11.63
C THR A 3 -11.05 4.42 10.68
N GLY A 4 -12.14 3.70 10.93
CA GLY A 4 -13.34 3.79 10.10
C GLY A 4 -13.12 3.26 8.69
N ARG A 5 -13.61 4.01 7.68
CA ARG A 5 -13.75 3.56 6.29
C ARG A 5 -12.41 3.22 5.63
N GLU A 6 -11.35 3.98 5.90
CA GLU A 6 -10.02 3.74 5.33
C GLU A 6 -9.44 2.38 5.72
N SER A 7 -9.65 1.96 6.96
CA SER A 7 -9.20 0.64 7.43
C SER A 7 -9.93 -0.51 6.73
N LEU A 8 -11.16 -0.27 6.25
CA LEU A 8 -11.91 -1.23 5.45
C LEU A 8 -11.41 -1.24 4.00
N LEU A 9 -11.13 -0.07 3.42
CA LEU A 9 -10.56 0.06 2.07
C LEU A 9 -9.22 -0.66 1.93
N TRP A 10 -8.34 -0.58 2.93
CA TRP A 10 -7.06 -1.31 2.92
C TRP A 10 -7.25 -2.82 2.97
N LEU A 11 -8.29 -3.30 3.66
CA LEU A 11 -8.64 -4.72 3.69
C LEU A 11 -9.19 -5.18 2.33
N ILE A 12 -10.13 -4.41 1.76
CA ILE A 12 -10.78 -4.71 0.47
C ILE A 12 -9.76 -4.63 -0.67
N GLY A 13 -8.83 -3.68 -0.62
CA GLY A 13 -7.93 -3.41 -1.72
C GLY A 13 -8.66 -2.85 -2.94
N LYS A 14 -8.24 -3.32 -4.12
CA LYS A 14 -8.98 -3.09 -5.35
C LYS A 14 -10.34 -3.78 -5.28
N ARG A 15 -11.42 -3.01 -5.42
CA ARG A 15 -12.80 -3.54 -5.46
C ARG A 15 -12.92 -4.61 -6.55
N ARG A 16 -13.49 -5.75 -6.19
CA ARG A 16 -13.86 -6.83 -7.12
C ARG A 16 -14.93 -6.31 -8.07
N ARG A 17 -14.87 -6.71 -9.35
CA ARG A 17 -15.89 -6.33 -10.35
C ARG A 17 -17.16 -7.16 -10.16
N SER A 18 -17.00 -8.40 -9.67
CA SER A 18 -18.08 -9.31 -9.34
C SER A 18 -18.02 -9.76 -7.87
N LEU A 19 -19.19 -9.80 -7.22
CA LEU A 19 -19.38 -10.30 -5.86
C LEU A 19 -20.31 -11.52 -5.93
N PRO A 20 -19.76 -12.75 -5.94
CA PRO A 20 -20.52 -14.00 -6.09
C PRO A 20 -21.72 -14.12 -5.15
N ASN A 21 -21.58 -13.68 -3.89
CA ASN A 21 -22.63 -13.83 -2.89
C ASN A 21 -23.57 -12.62 -2.83
N ARG A 22 -23.42 -11.61 -3.70
CA ARG A 22 -24.19 -10.35 -3.61
C ARG A 22 -25.69 -10.59 -3.59
N HIS A 23 -26.22 -11.42 -4.48
CA HIS A 23 -27.65 -11.70 -4.53
C HIS A 23 -28.13 -12.38 -3.24
N HIS A 24 -27.40 -13.40 -2.76
CA HIS A 24 -27.71 -14.09 -1.52
C HIS A 24 -27.66 -13.16 -0.31
N LEU A 25 -26.61 -12.33 -0.20
CA LEU A 25 -26.45 -11.32 0.85
C LEU A 25 -27.57 -10.29 0.81
N LEU A 26 -28.01 -9.86 -0.37
CA LEU A 26 -29.12 -8.90 -0.54
C LEU A 26 -30.51 -9.54 -0.41
N SER A 27 -30.66 -10.85 -0.59
CA SER A 27 -31.93 -11.56 -0.42
C SER A 27 -32.12 -12.14 0.98
N ALA A 28 -31.06 -12.27 1.77
CA ALA A 28 -31.13 -12.80 3.13
C ALA A 28 -32.19 -12.04 3.95
N PRO A 29 -33.11 -12.72 4.66
CA PRO A 29 -34.08 -12.06 5.49
C PRO A 29 -33.34 -11.24 6.55
N THR A 30 -33.63 -9.94 6.62
CA THR A 30 -33.19 -9.13 7.75
C THR A 30 -34.01 -9.59 8.94
N PRO A 31 -33.42 -10.16 10.00
CA PRO A 31 -34.16 -10.31 11.25
C PRO A 31 -34.64 -8.91 11.66
N ASP A 32 -35.93 -8.80 11.98
CA ASP A 32 -36.54 -7.57 12.52
C ASP A 32 -35.95 -7.27 13.90
N SER A 33 -34.71 -6.78 13.98
CA SER A 33 -34.09 -6.43 15.25
C SER A 33 -32.81 -5.62 15.08
N LEU A 34 -32.97 -4.32 14.85
CA LEU A 34 -32.28 -3.33 15.70
C LEU A 34 -33.27 -2.50 16.52
N ASN A 35 -34.57 -2.83 16.48
CA ASN A 35 -35.56 -2.38 17.46
C ASN A 35 -35.36 -3.17 18.75
N LEU A 36 -34.28 -2.87 19.47
CA LEU A 36 -34.08 -3.35 20.82
C LEU A 36 -34.81 -2.39 21.78
N GLU A 37 -36.01 -2.75 22.23
CA GLU A 37 -36.46 -2.27 23.54
C GLU A 37 -35.57 -2.93 24.59
N VAL A 38 -34.55 -2.19 25.02
CA VAL A 38 -33.64 -2.61 26.10
C VAL A 38 -34.27 -2.20 27.42
N ASN A 39 -34.63 -3.16 28.27
CA ASN A 39 -34.89 -2.87 29.68
C ASN A 39 -33.55 -2.86 30.46
N ASP A 40 -33.48 -2.08 31.54
CA ASP A 40 -32.28 -1.61 32.27
C ASP A 40 -31.22 -2.65 32.71
N CYS A 41 -31.41 -3.95 32.43
CA CYS A 41 -30.50 -5.03 32.81
C CYS A 41 -30.05 -5.98 31.68
N ALA A 42 -30.33 -5.68 30.40
CA ALA A 42 -29.72 -6.37 29.25
C ALA A 42 -29.86 -7.92 29.18
N ASN A 43 -31.04 -8.48 29.50
CA ASN A 43 -31.38 -9.88 29.17
C ASN A 43 -32.46 -9.94 28.07
N LEU A 44 -32.31 -10.90 27.13
CA LEU A 44 -33.26 -11.20 26.05
C LEU A 44 -34.47 -11.99 26.60
N ILE A 45 -35.70 -11.59 26.26
CA ILE A 45 -36.90 -12.41 26.43
C ILE A 45 -37.09 -13.23 25.14
N SER A 46 -37.02 -14.56 25.22
CA SER A 46 -37.37 -15.45 24.12
C SER A 46 -38.88 -15.72 24.12
N ALA A 47 -39.53 -15.52 22.97
CA ALA A 47 -40.89 -15.98 22.73
C ALA A 47 -40.91 -17.46 22.34
N ALA A 48 -41.42 -18.32 23.22
CA ALA A 48 -42.01 -19.61 22.90
C ALA A 48 -43.07 -19.90 23.97
N GLY A 49 -44.30 -20.19 23.54
CA GLY A 49 -45.51 -20.17 24.37
C GLY A 49 -45.76 -21.42 25.22
N ASP A 50 -46.76 -21.31 26.09
CA ASP A 50 -47.78 -22.33 26.37
C ASP A 50 -48.93 -21.71 27.21
N ASP A 51 -50.10 -22.32 27.07
CA ASP A 51 -51.43 -21.98 27.61
C ASP A 51 -51.50 -21.54 29.09
N ASP A 52 -52.38 -20.59 29.42
CA ASP A 52 -53.71 -20.85 30.03
C ASP A 52 -54.36 -19.60 30.65
N SER A 53 -55.69 -19.52 30.52
CA SER A 53 -56.67 -18.77 31.34
C SER A 53 -56.74 -17.22 31.32
N PHE A 54 -57.84 -16.73 30.74
CA PHE A 54 -58.51 -15.45 31.05
C PHE A 54 -59.01 -15.45 32.52
N PRO A 55 -59.24 -14.28 33.19
CA PRO A 55 -60.49 -13.52 32.98
C PRO A 55 -60.40 -11.98 32.99
N GLU A 56 -61.14 -11.42 32.02
CA GLU A 56 -62.16 -10.36 32.12
C GLU A 56 -61.89 -8.99 32.77
N ASN A 57 -62.12 -7.98 31.90
CA ASN A 57 -62.92 -6.75 32.10
C ASN A 57 -62.30 -5.54 32.86
N PRO A 58 -62.77 -4.29 32.61
CA PRO A 58 -63.32 -3.71 31.37
C PRO A 58 -62.97 -2.21 31.12
N ILE A 59 -63.12 -1.77 29.86
CA ILE A 59 -63.86 -0.56 29.38
C ILE A 59 -63.55 0.78 30.09
N SER A 60 -62.71 1.65 29.50
CA SER A 60 -63.06 2.86 28.68
C SER A 60 -63.42 4.11 29.52
N PRO A 61 -63.60 5.33 28.95
CA PRO A 61 -63.19 5.88 27.65
C PRO A 61 -62.60 7.32 27.76
N ASP A 62 -62.43 7.96 26.60
CA ASP A 62 -62.56 9.43 26.37
C ASP A 62 -61.38 10.33 26.80
N ASP A 63 -61.00 11.37 26.05
CA ASP A 63 -61.57 11.97 24.84
C ASP A 63 -60.50 12.88 24.21
N SER A 64 -60.62 13.07 22.89
CA SER A 64 -60.38 14.35 22.19
C SER A 64 -58.97 14.99 22.25
N SER A 65 -58.46 15.74 21.28
CA SER A 65 -58.81 16.10 19.92
C SER A 65 -57.72 17.10 19.46
N LYS A 66 -57.71 17.37 18.15
CA LYS A 66 -57.21 18.61 17.50
C LYS A 66 -55.70 18.66 17.19
N THR A 67 -55.33 18.43 15.91
CA THR A 67 -55.19 19.42 14.80
C THR A 67 -54.03 20.39 15.06
N SER A 68 -53.16 20.75 14.13
CA SER A 68 -53.00 20.53 12.69
C SER A 68 -51.74 21.31 12.28
N ASP A 69 -51.11 20.84 11.21
CA ASP A 69 -50.43 21.63 10.17
C ASP A 69 -49.17 22.46 10.44
N ASN A 70 -48.12 21.99 9.74
CA ASN A 70 -47.28 22.72 8.80
C ASN A 70 -46.47 23.93 9.30
N LEU A 71 -45.16 23.73 9.38
CA LEU A 71 -44.22 24.68 8.78
C LEU A 71 -42.92 23.99 8.35
N SER A 72 -42.81 23.82 7.04
CA SER A 72 -41.57 23.62 6.32
C SER A 72 -40.60 24.78 6.57
N LEU A 73 -39.34 24.49 6.91
CA LEU A 73 -38.23 25.38 6.59
C LEU A 73 -36.97 24.59 6.27
N SER A 74 -36.50 24.90 5.07
CA SER A 74 -35.33 24.43 4.37
C SER A 74 -34.04 24.90 5.05
N GLY A 75 -33.01 24.06 4.99
CA GLY A 75 -31.68 24.42 5.49
C GLY A 75 -30.64 23.30 5.41
N LYS A 76 -30.75 22.39 4.44
CA LYS A 76 -29.74 21.33 4.24
C LYS A 76 -28.54 21.90 3.47
N LYS A 77 -27.50 22.33 4.18
CA LYS A 77 -26.18 22.60 3.57
C LYS A 77 -25.50 21.27 3.24
N LYS A 78 -25.41 20.99 1.95
CA LYS A 78 -24.74 19.87 1.30
C LYS A 78 -23.24 19.89 1.66
N ARG A 79 -22.75 18.85 2.34
CA ARG A 79 -21.32 18.53 2.39
C ARG A 79 -21.04 17.55 1.26
N LYS A 80 -20.46 18.03 0.16
CA LYS A 80 -19.84 17.18 -0.86
C LYS A 80 -18.47 16.79 -0.33
N LEU A 81 -18.30 15.54 0.11
CA LEU A 81 -16.97 14.92 0.19
C LEU A 81 -16.60 14.53 -1.24
N THR A 82 -15.68 15.26 -1.85
CA THR A 82 -15.06 14.87 -3.10
C THR A 82 -14.00 13.81 -2.81
N GLN A 83 -14.17 12.62 -3.38
CA GLN A 83 -13.12 11.60 -3.50
C GLN A 83 -11.93 12.19 -4.26
N THR A 84 -10.81 12.40 -3.59
CA THR A 84 -9.50 12.45 -4.25
C THR A 84 -8.92 11.04 -4.27
N THR A 85 -8.71 10.58 -5.50
CA THR A 85 -8.20 9.27 -5.90
C THR A 85 -6.93 8.88 -5.15
N LEU A 86 -7.00 7.78 -4.40
CA LEU A 86 -5.84 6.96 -4.00
C LEU A 86 -5.41 6.14 -5.23
N LEU A 87 -4.46 6.69 -5.98
CA LEU A 87 -3.47 6.03 -6.85
C LEU A 87 -2.80 7.12 -7.69
N GLN A 88 -1.89 7.86 -7.04
CA GLN A 88 -0.83 8.65 -7.66
C GLN A 88 0.12 9.07 -6.53
N SER A 89 0.96 8.12 -6.10
CA SER A 89 2.24 8.50 -5.54
C SER A 89 3.07 9.13 -6.65
N SER A 90 3.69 10.24 -6.30
CA SER A 90 4.45 11.17 -7.11
C SER A 90 5.48 10.49 -8.02
N PHE A 91 5.12 10.26 -9.29
CA PHE A 91 6.08 10.04 -10.35
C PHE A 91 5.91 11.15 -11.39
N LEU A 92 7.00 11.90 -11.61
CA LEU A 92 7.21 12.98 -12.57
C LEU A 92 6.66 14.36 -12.18
N SER A 93 7.48 15.14 -11.46
CA SER A 93 7.54 16.59 -11.65
C SER A 93 8.97 16.97 -12.03
N SER A 94 9.20 17.22 -13.32
CA SER A 94 10.45 17.79 -13.82
C SER A 94 10.62 19.22 -13.29
N PRO A 95 11.80 19.65 -12.81
CA PRO A 95 12.03 21.05 -12.51
C PRO A 95 12.14 21.84 -13.83
N LYS A 96 11.37 22.92 -13.93
CA LYS A 96 11.55 23.94 -14.96
C LYS A 96 12.88 24.64 -14.70
N GLN A 97 13.69 24.73 -15.76
CA GLN A 97 14.90 25.55 -15.82
C GLN A 97 14.58 27.02 -15.54
N SER A 98 15.19 27.59 -14.50
CA SER A 98 15.45 29.02 -14.40
C SER A 98 16.96 29.23 -14.54
N LYS A 99 17.32 29.97 -15.59
CA LYS A 99 18.66 30.49 -15.82
C LYS A 99 18.96 31.53 -14.74
N GLU A 100 20.08 31.38 -14.04
CA GLU A 100 20.85 32.53 -13.57
C GLU A 100 22.31 32.11 -13.41
N GLU A 101 23.16 32.86 -14.09
CA GLU A 101 24.61 32.76 -14.06
C GLU A 101 25.10 33.33 -12.73
N ASP A 102 25.95 32.60 -12.01
CA ASP A 102 26.95 33.28 -11.19
C ASP A 102 28.24 32.44 -11.08
N LYS A 103 29.33 33.09 -11.47
CA LYS A 103 30.69 32.60 -11.39
C LYS A 103 31.22 32.87 -9.98
N LEU A 104 31.75 31.87 -9.30
CA LEU A 104 32.92 32.11 -8.45
C LEU A 104 33.81 30.87 -8.29
N ILE A 105 35.10 31.13 -8.52
CA ILE A 105 36.27 30.25 -8.56
C ILE A 105 36.79 30.04 -7.14
N ILE A 106 36.99 28.80 -6.64
CA ILE A 106 38.10 28.47 -5.71
C ILE A 106 38.60 27.01 -5.89
N ARG A 107 39.85 26.94 -6.37
CA ARG A 107 40.96 25.98 -6.14
C ARG A 107 40.69 24.66 -5.39
N THR A 108 40.87 23.54 -6.10
CA THR A 108 41.19 22.22 -5.54
C THR A 108 42.70 22.07 -5.31
N GLN A 109 43.11 21.88 -4.06
CA GLN A 109 44.41 21.31 -3.72
C GLN A 109 44.25 19.79 -3.51
N LYS A 110 45.18 19.04 -4.11
CA LYS A 110 45.30 17.59 -4.09
C LYS A 110 46.12 17.12 -2.88
N GLN A 111 45.80 15.88 -2.46
CA GLN A 111 46.62 14.86 -1.78
C GLN A 111 46.79 14.89 -0.24
N PRO A 112 47.11 13.74 0.42
CA PRO A 112 46.95 12.33 0.02
C PRO A 112 46.39 11.36 1.11
N ILE A 113 45.96 10.21 0.58
CA ILE A 113 45.90 8.82 1.09
C ILE A 113 46.66 8.54 2.40
N LEU A 114 46.02 7.78 3.31
CA LEU A 114 46.69 6.93 4.31
C LEU A 114 46.01 5.56 4.36
N GLU A 115 46.84 4.51 4.34
CA GLU A 115 46.56 3.09 4.21
C GLU A 115 46.19 2.38 5.54
N THR A 116 45.82 1.10 5.39
CA THR A 116 45.82 -0.04 6.35
C THR A 116 44.53 -0.23 7.17
N SER A 117 43.99 -1.44 7.40
CA SER A 117 44.59 -2.80 7.41
C SER A 117 43.51 -3.89 7.31
N ASP A 118 43.92 -5.03 6.77
CA ASP A 118 43.21 -6.30 6.65
C ASP A 118 42.81 -6.94 7.99
N PHE A 119 41.64 -7.60 8.06
CA PHE A 119 41.43 -8.72 8.99
C PHE A 119 40.56 -9.81 8.35
N ASN A 120 41.19 -10.98 8.22
CA ASN A 120 40.67 -12.25 7.72
C ASN A 120 39.52 -12.82 8.56
N PHE A 121 38.49 -13.37 7.91
CA PHE A 121 37.52 -14.28 8.54
C PHE A 121 37.76 -15.72 8.07
N VAL A 122 37.81 -16.62 9.05
CA VAL A 122 38.17 -18.04 8.93
C VAL A 122 36.96 -18.87 8.55
N GLU A 123 37.10 -19.71 7.51
CA GLU A 123 36.15 -20.76 7.12
C GLU A 123 36.02 -21.83 8.21
N ARG A 124 34.77 -22.26 8.49
CA ARG A 124 34.49 -23.53 9.16
C ARG A 124 33.24 -24.22 8.58
N SER A 125 33.54 -25.29 7.85
CA SER A 125 32.94 -26.63 7.88
C SER A 125 31.43 -26.81 7.71
N GLU A 126 31.12 -27.44 6.57
CA GLU A 126 29.88 -28.07 6.13
C GLU A 126 29.30 -29.11 7.11
N VAL A 127 27.97 -29.14 7.21
CA VAL A 127 27.19 -30.34 7.55
C VAL A 127 25.95 -30.39 6.65
N ASP A 128 25.83 -31.55 6.01
CA ASP A 128 24.83 -32.08 5.09
C ASP A 128 23.36 -31.75 5.42
N ASP A 129 22.58 -31.27 4.44
CA ASP A 129 21.14 -31.59 4.33
C ASP A 129 20.65 -31.49 2.88
N GLY A 130 20.20 -32.63 2.35
CA GLY A 130 19.90 -32.82 0.94
C GLY A 130 18.40 -32.80 0.65
N SER A 131 17.94 -31.80 -0.11
CA SER A 131 16.93 -31.95 -1.17
C SER A 131 16.60 -30.60 -1.82
N CYS A 132 17.61 -29.89 -2.34
CA CYS A 132 17.40 -28.72 -3.21
C CYS A 132 18.57 -28.47 -4.17
N SER A 133 19.39 -29.50 -4.46
CA SER A 133 20.66 -29.33 -5.20
C SER A 133 20.57 -29.60 -6.70
N ARG A 134 19.48 -30.19 -7.22
CA ARG A 134 19.44 -30.64 -8.62
C ARG A 134 19.30 -29.54 -9.67
N ILE A 135 19.00 -28.30 -9.28
CA ILE A 135 18.96 -27.15 -10.20
C ILE A 135 20.21 -26.28 -10.04
N SER A 136 20.87 -26.31 -8.88
CA SER A 136 22.10 -25.56 -8.61
C SER A 136 23.39 -26.31 -8.96
N GLU A 137 23.42 -27.65 -8.90
CA GLU A 137 24.60 -28.44 -9.24
C GLU A 137 24.85 -28.57 -10.77
N GLU A 138 23.83 -28.36 -11.61
CA GLU A 138 24.03 -28.29 -13.07
C GLU A 138 24.61 -26.93 -13.52
N ILE A 139 24.57 -25.90 -12.67
CA ILE A 139 25.10 -24.55 -12.98
C ILE A 139 26.57 -24.42 -12.59
N SER A 140 27.09 -25.27 -11.69
CA SER A 140 28.47 -25.15 -11.17
C SER A 140 29.52 -26.03 -11.87
N LYS A 141 29.24 -26.60 -13.05
CA LYS A 141 30.18 -27.52 -13.75
C LYS A 141 30.57 -27.16 -15.19
N THR A 142 30.36 -25.92 -15.65
CA THR A 142 30.68 -25.55 -17.04
C THR A 142 31.47 -24.24 -17.20
N VAL A 143 32.35 -23.90 -16.26
CA VAL A 143 33.39 -22.88 -16.52
C VAL A 143 34.78 -23.49 -16.30
N THR A 144 35.11 -24.48 -17.12
CA THR A 144 36.50 -24.67 -17.53
C THR A 144 36.74 -23.68 -18.67
N LEU A 145 37.69 -22.75 -18.46
CA LEU A 145 38.27 -21.90 -19.50
C LEU A 145 38.97 -22.81 -20.52
N ASP A 146 38.20 -23.35 -21.47
CA ASP A 146 38.75 -24.07 -22.61
C ASP A 146 38.54 -23.25 -23.89
N GLU A 147 39.66 -23.08 -24.57
CA GLU A 147 39.92 -22.32 -25.79
C GLU A 147 39.05 -22.78 -26.97
N ALA A 148 38.01 -22.01 -27.35
CA ALA A 148 37.46 -22.01 -28.72
C ALA A 148 36.37 -20.93 -28.95
N ASN A 149 36.73 -19.64 -28.89
CA ASN A 149 36.23 -18.51 -29.69
C ASN A 149 36.45 -17.21 -28.92
N GLY A 150 37.43 -16.41 -29.35
CA GLY A 150 37.81 -15.14 -28.69
C GLY A 150 36.61 -14.29 -28.22
N ASP A 151 36.66 -13.98 -26.93
CA ASP A 151 35.57 -13.54 -26.05
C ASP A 151 34.70 -12.41 -26.61
N ALA A 152 33.49 -12.80 -27.04
CA ALA A 152 32.45 -11.89 -27.47
C ALA A 152 31.28 -11.95 -26.49
N MET A 153 30.86 -10.79 -26.01
CA MET A 153 29.69 -10.60 -25.17
C MET A 153 28.44 -10.40 -26.04
N GLU A 154 27.46 -11.29 -25.92
CA GLU A 154 26.15 -11.13 -26.56
C GLU A 154 25.23 -10.30 -25.66
N THR A 155 24.64 -9.23 -26.15
CA THR A 155 23.72 -8.37 -25.36
C THR A 155 22.70 -7.70 -26.28
N PHE A 156 21.99 -6.67 -25.80
CA PHE A 156 20.97 -5.96 -26.57
C PHE A 156 21.19 -4.45 -26.57
N ILE A 157 20.82 -3.77 -27.66
CA ILE A 157 20.59 -2.32 -27.68
C ILE A 157 19.19 -2.07 -27.13
N VAL A 158 19.08 -1.33 -26.02
CA VAL A 158 17.82 -0.88 -25.43
C VAL A 158 17.63 0.62 -25.60
N GLY A 159 16.42 1.12 -25.33
CA GLY A 159 16.14 2.55 -25.41
C GLY A 159 16.08 3.11 -26.83
N ARG A 160 15.84 2.24 -27.83
CA ARG A 160 15.73 2.57 -29.27
C ARG A 160 14.76 3.72 -29.60
N LYS A 161 13.77 3.99 -28.74
CA LYS A 161 12.89 5.17 -28.87
C LYS A 161 13.61 6.52 -28.76
N PHE A 162 14.85 6.53 -28.29
CA PHE A 162 15.73 7.69 -28.22
C PHE A 162 16.89 7.61 -29.23
N SER A 163 16.81 6.68 -30.17
CA SER A 163 17.79 6.51 -31.26
C SER A 163 17.60 7.60 -32.32
N ASP A 164 18.71 8.05 -32.91
CA ASP A 164 18.70 8.93 -34.08
C ASP A 164 18.36 8.13 -35.36
N VAL A 165 18.55 6.81 -35.32
CA VAL A 165 18.38 5.88 -36.44
C VAL A 165 17.19 4.95 -36.19
N GLN A 166 16.21 4.90 -37.09
CA GLN A 166 15.04 4.01 -36.96
C GLN A 166 15.28 2.62 -37.54
N ASP A 167 15.99 2.54 -38.67
CA ASP A 167 16.25 1.28 -39.37
C ASP A 167 17.66 0.76 -39.06
N VAL A 168 17.75 -0.54 -38.83
CA VAL A 168 19.01 -1.20 -38.46
C VAL A 168 19.18 -2.42 -39.34
N GLU A 169 20.39 -2.63 -39.84
CA GLU A 169 20.72 -3.78 -40.69
C GLU A 169 21.52 -4.84 -39.92
N ILE A 170 21.24 -6.12 -40.23
CA ILE A 170 22.01 -7.25 -39.70
C ILE A 170 23.46 -7.10 -40.19
N GLY A 171 24.41 -7.23 -39.27
CA GLY A 171 25.84 -7.06 -39.55
C GLY A 171 26.34 -5.62 -39.46
N GLY A 172 25.47 -4.64 -39.17
CA GLY A 172 25.88 -3.25 -38.91
C GLY A 172 26.91 -3.17 -37.79
N LYS A 173 28.01 -2.43 -38.01
CA LYS A 173 29.09 -2.28 -37.03
C LYS A 173 28.72 -1.22 -35.99
N ILE A 174 29.05 -1.51 -34.74
CA ILE A 174 28.76 -0.65 -33.59
C ILE A 174 29.98 -0.46 -32.70
N CYS A 175 29.98 0.62 -31.93
CA CYS A 175 30.95 0.84 -30.85
C CYS A 175 30.24 1.33 -29.58
N LEU A 176 30.87 1.08 -28.43
CA LEU A 176 30.35 1.50 -27.12
C LEU A 176 31.04 2.76 -26.62
N LEU A 177 30.26 3.70 -26.07
CA LEU A 177 30.78 4.95 -25.50
C LEU A 177 30.12 5.27 -24.17
N ARG A 178 30.91 5.60 -23.14
CA ARG A 178 30.40 6.04 -21.83
C ARG A 178 29.59 7.33 -21.95
N HIS A 179 28.49 7.41 -21.20
CA HIS A 179 27.64 8.59 -21.10
C HIS A 179 27.32 8.94 -19.64
N PRO A 180 28.31 9.46 -18.89
CA PRO A 180 28.15 9.75 -17.45
C PRO A 180 27.15 10.86 -17.16
N GLU A 181 26.89 11.76 -18.12
CA GLU A 181 25.95 12.89 -17.99
C GLU A 181 24.47 12.48 -18.10
N ASN A 182 24.17 11.19 -18.28
CA ASN A 182 22.79 10.72 -18.33
C ASN A 182 22.10 10.87 -16.97
N ILE A 183 21.14 11.79 -16.89
CA ILE A 183 20.36 12.12 -15.68
C ILE A 183 19.70 10.88 -15.06
N LYS A 184 19.36 9.86 -15.87
CA LYS A 184 18.66 8.65 -15.40
C LYS A 184 19.59 7.52 -14.97
N ASP A 185 20.83 7.51 -15.45
CA ASP A 185 21.80 6.45 -15.18
C ASP A 185 23.24 6.92 -15.38
N ARG A 186 23.96 7.18 -14.29
CA ARG A 186 25.37 7.61 -14.33
C ARG A 186 26.29 6.55 -14.95
N ASN A 187 25.89 5.29 -14.96
CA ASN A 187 26.66 4.19 -15.54
C ASN A 187 26.30 3.94 -17.01
N ALA A 188 25.42 4.75 -17.63
CA ALA A 188 24.96 4.52 -18.99
C ALA A 188 26.09 4.40 -20.03
N ILE A 189 25.94 3.44 -20.94
CA ILE A 189 26.83 3.22 -22.09
C ILE A 189 25.98 3.35 -23.36
N LYS A 190 26.33 4.32 -24.22
CA LYS A 190 25.72 4.51 -25.54
C LYS A 190 26.24 3.45 -26.52
N VAL A 191 25.37 3.03 -27.42
CA VAL A 191 25.72 2.24 -28.60
C VAL A 191 25.63 3.15 -29.82
N LEU A 192 26.73 3.27 -30.56
CA LEU A 192 26.85 4.15 -31.73
C LEU A 192 27.14 3.33 -33.00
N THR A 193 26.80 3.87 -34.18
CA THR A 193 27.24 3.30 -35.46
C THR A 193 28.75 3.52 -35.66
N ALA A 194 29.43 2.49 -36.16
CA ALA A 194 30.85 2.54 -36.51
C ALA A 194 31.01 2.69 -38.04
N ASP A 195 30.68 3.88 -38.56
CA ASP A 195 30.84 4.20 -39.98
C ASP A 195 32.22 4.81 -40.27
N SER A 196 32.84 4.39 -41.37
CA SER A 196 34.13 4.92 -41.87
C SER A 196 34.05 6.35 -42.40
N GLY A 197 32.87 6.99 -42.33
CA GLY A 197 32.50 8.24 -43.00
C GLY A 197 32.19 9.43 -42.09
N GLY A 198 32.52 9.38 -40.80
CA GLY A 198 32.70 10.58 -39.97
C GLY A 198 31.52 11.10 -39.14
N VAL A 199 30.35 10.46 -39.12
CA VAL A 199 29.28 10.78 -38.16
C VAL A 199 28.76 9.49 -37.52
N SER A 200 29.13 9.26 -36.26
CA SER A 200 28.61 8.15 -35.46
C SER A 200 27.24 8.53 -34.89
N GLU A 201 26.18 7.89 -35.38
CA GLU A 201 24.81 8.13 -34.94
C GLU A 201 24.45 7.24 -33.74
N MET A 202 23.57 7.75 -32.88
CA MET A 202 23.18 7.03 -31.67
C MET A 202 22.10 5.99 -31.96
N LEU A 203 22.42 4.71 -31.73
CA LEU A 203 21.47 3.61 -31.87
C LEU A 203 20.67 3.34 -30.59
N GLY A 204 21.22 3.67 -29.42
CA GLY A 204 20.56 3.43 -28.13
C GLY A 204 21.57 3.27 -27.00
N TYR A 205 21.22 2.49 -25.99
CA TYR A 205 22.05 2.22 -24.81
C TYR A 205 22.20 0.72 -24.56
N LEU A 206 23.24 0.32 -23.85
CA LEU A 206 23.28 -1.00 -23.22
C LEU A 206 22.27 -1.11 -22.07
N PRO A 207 21.85 -2.33 -21.70
CA PRO A 207 21.00 -2.54 -20.54
C PRO A 207 21.67 -1.98 -19.28
N LYS A 208 20.88 -1.35 -18.40
CA LYS A 208 21.38 -0.74 -17.16
C LYS A 208 22.16 -1.73 -16.30
N ASP A 209 21.64 -2.95 -16.18
CA ASP A 209 22.22 -4.00 -15.33
C ASP A 209 23.62 -4.40 -15.82
N VAL A 210 23.83 -4.47 -17.15
CA VAL A 210 25.15 -4.71 -17.76
C VAL A 210 26.03 -3.47 -17.60
N SER A 211 25.48 -2.30 -17.87
CA SER A 211 26.20 -1.02 -17.80
C SER A 211 26.74 -0.73 -16.40
N GLN A 212 26.03 -1.15 -15.35
CA GLN A 212 26.44 -0.98 -13.95
C GLN A 212 27.78 -1.64 -13.63
N TYR A 213 28.07 -2.80 -14.21
CA TYR A 213 29.31 -3.54 -13.99
C TYR A 213 30.36 -3.31 -15.08
N LEU A 214 29.92 -2.98 -16.30
CA LEU A 214 30.82 -2.71 -17.42
C LEU A 214 31.39 -1.29 -17.39
N SER A 215 30.64 -0.30 -16.86
CA SER A 215 31.10 1.10 -16.84
C SER A 215 32.36 1.32 -16.00
N PRO A 216 32.52 0.74 -14.79
CA PRO A 216 33.74 0.89 -14.02
C PRO A 216 34.94 0.24 -14.72
N LEU A 217 34.72 -0.85 -15.47
CA LEU A 217 35.77 -1.52 -16.23
C LEU A 217 36.25 -0.66 -17.41
N ILE A 218 35.33 -0.03 -18.15
CA ILE A 218 35.68 0.90 -19.24
C ILE A 218 36.49 2.07 -18.70
N GLU A 219 36.08 2.68 -17.58
CA GLU A 219 36.76 3.85 -17.02
C GLU A 219 38.11 3.54 -16.39
N LYS A 220 38.21 2.44 -15.63
CA LYS A 220 39.42 2.09 -14.88
C LYS A 220 40.51 1.51 -15.78
N TYR A 221 40.14 0.81 -16.86
CA TYR A 221 41.08 0.04 -17.68
C TYR A 221 41.13 0.49 -19.16
N ASP A 222 40.47 1.59 -19.51
CA ASP A 222 40.41 2.17 -20.87
C ASP A 222 40.05 1.11 -21.93
N LEU A 223 39.00 0.34 -21.64
CA LEU A 223 38.53 -0.72 -22.53
C LEU A 223 37.69 -0.14 -23.66
N LYS A 224 38.03 -0.53 -24.89
CA LYS A 224 37.23 -0.22 -26.09
C LYS A 224 36.51 -1.47 -26.56
N PHE A 225 35.29 -1.25 -27.04
CA PHE A 225 34.38 -2.31 -27.44
C PHE A 225 33.80 -2.01 -28.82
N GLU A 226 34.00 -2.95 -29.73
CA GLU A 226 33.43 -2.96 -31.08
C GLU A 226 32.46 -4.14 -31.20
N GLY A 227 31.41 -4.00 -31.99
CA GLY A 227 30.44 -5.07 -32.14
C GLY A 227 29.72 -5.08 -33.47
N THR A 228 28.84 -6.05 -33.63
CA THR A 228 27.96 -6.22 -34.79
C THR A 228 26.55 -6.56 -34.35
N ILE A 229 25.58 -6.11 -35.13
CA ILE A 229 24.17 -6.40 -34.92
C ILE A 229 23.85 -7.80 -35.42
N THR A 230 23.33 -8.67 -34.56
CA THR A 230 23.14 -10.10 -34.86
C THR A 230 21.77 -10.42 -35.44
N SER A 231 20.74 -9.65 -35.07
CA SER A 231 19.40 -9.77 -35.65
C SER A 231 18.64 -8.44 -35.56
N VAL A 232 17.59 -8.29 -36.38
CA VAL A 232 16.78 -7.07 -36.44
C VAL A 232 15.35 -7.40 -36.03
N PRO A 233 14.81 -6.79 -34.95
CA PRO A 233 13.43 -6.98 -34.52
C PRO A 233 12.42 -6.47 -35.56
N ARG A 234 11.17 -6.98 -35.50
CA ARG A 234 10.10 -6.53 -36.41
C ARG A 234 9.66 -5.08 -36.14
N ASN A 235 9.88 -4.57 -34.94
CA ASN A 235 9.54 -3.22 -34.52
C ASN A 235 10.80 -2.41 -34.21
N SER A 236 10.91 -1.20 -34.75
CA SER A 236 12.09 -0.33 -34.60
C SER A 236 12.37 0.09 -33.14
N ALA A 237 11.38 0.00 -32.25
CA ALA A 237 11.49 0.35 -30.84
C ALA A 237 11.92 -0.81 -29.91
N GLU A 238 11.97 -2.05 -30.41
CA GLU A 238 12.34 -3.23 -29.62
C GLU A 238 13.84 -3.35 -29.39
N ALA A 239 14.23 -4.15 -28.40
CA ALA A 239 15.65 -4.36 -28.09
C ALA A 239 16.34 -5.11 -29.24
N VAL A 240 17.48 -4.61 -29.70
CA VAL A 240 18.20 -5.17 -30.87
C VAL A 240 19.36 -6.05 -30.40
N PRO A 241 19.38 -7.35 -30.71
CA PRO A 241 20.47 -8.22 -30.31
C PRO A 241 21.81 -7.84 -30.99
N ILE A 242 22.87 -7.80 -30.20
CA ILE A 242 24.22 -7.41 -30.63
C ILE A 242 25.27 -8.34 -30.04
N ARG A 243 26.38 -8.48 -30.76
CA ARG A 243 27.58 -9.17 -30.30
C ARG A 243 28.70 -8.15 -30.21
N VAL A 244 29.31 -8.02 -29.04
CA VAL A 244 30.32 -7.00 -28.74
C VAL A 244 31.61 -7.67 -28.28
N VAL A 245 32.74 -7.21 -28.76
CA VAL A 245 34.08 -7.74 -28.48
C VAL A 245 34.93 -6.59 -27.94
N CYS A 246 35.76 -6.86 -26.93
CA CYS A 246 36.72 -5.88 -26.46
C CYS A 246 37.98 -5.88 -27.35
N ASP A 247 38.46 -4.71 -27.75
CA ASP A 247 39.61 -4.58 -28.65
C ASP A 247 40.90 -5.14 -28.03
N LYS A 248 41.09 -4.99 -26.71
CA LYS A 248 42.25 -5.56 -26.00
C LYS A 248 42.24 -7.09 -26.00
N MET A 249 41.06 -7.72 -26.17
CA MET A 249 40.94 -9.18 -26.28
C MET A 249 41.22 -9.69 -27.70
N ARG A 250 41.33 -8.80 -28.71
CA ARG A 250 41.61 -9.16 -30.11
C ARG A 250 43.10 -9.24 -30.43
N SER A 251 43.95 -8.56 -29.67
CA SER A 251 45.40 -8.51 -29.88
C SER A 251 46.10 -9.33 -28.80
N ASP A 252 46.65 -10.49 -29.18
CA ASP A 252 47.60 -11.35 -28.45
C ASP A 252 47.27 -11.70 -26.98
N GLY A 253 46.96 -12.99 -26.74
CA GLY A 253 46.94 -13.71 -25.46
C GLY A 253 46.93 -12.90 -24.16
N TRP A 254 45.79 -12.92 -23.46
CA TRP A 254 45.62 -12.37 -22.11
C TRP A 254 46.71 -12.83 -21.13
N GLU A 255 47.43 -11.90 -20.51
CA GLU A 255 48.13 -12.18 -19.25
C GLU A 255 47.31 -11.59 -18.09
N GLU A 256 46.82 -12.43 -17.17
CA GLU A 256 46.10 -12.02 -15.94
C GLU A 256 46.89 -10.98 -15.11
N CYS A 257 48.18 -10.82 -15.37
CA CYS A 257 49.10 -9.92 -14.67
C CYS A 257 48.90 -8.42 -14.99
N GLU A 258 48.16 -8.05 -16.05
CA GLU A 258 48.00 -6.64 -16.47
C GLU A 258 46.87 -5.88 -15.73
N PHE A 259 45.96 -6.59 -15.05
CA PHE A 259 44.78 -5.98 -14.43
C PHE A 259 44.77 -6.22 -12.91
N GLY A 260 44.40 -5.21 -12.12
CA GLY A 260 44.31 -5.34 -10.66
C GLY A 260 43.25 -6.37 -10.24
N GLY A 261 43.38 -6.91 -9.02
CA GLY A 261 42.55 -8.03 -8.52
C GLY A 261 41.03 -7.84 -8.54
N GLU A 262 40.53 -6.61 -8.71
CA GLU A 262 39.10 -6.31 -8.86
C GLU A 262 38.55 -6.57 -10.28
N PHE A 263 39.40 -6.71 -11.31
CA PHE A 263 38.95 -6.88 -12.69
C PHE A 263 38.18 -8.18 -12.90
N LYS A 264 38.76 -9.32 -12.48
CA LYS A 264 38.20 -10.65 -12.71
C LYS A 264 36.81 -10.84 -12.08
N PRO A 265 36.59 -10.50 -10.78
CA PRO A 265 35.26 -10.60 -10.17
C PRO A 265 34.20 -9.69 -10.83
N LEU A 266 34.60 -8.51 -11.30
CA LEU A 266 33.69 -7.59 -12.00
C LEU A 266 33.35 -8.10 -13.41
N TRP A 267 34.33 -8.64 -14.12
CA TRP A 267 34.13 -9.22 -15.45
C TRP A 267 33.27 -10.49 -15.38
N GLU A 268 33.52 -11.37 -14.40
CA GLU A 268 32.66 -12.54 -14.13
C GLU A 268 31.21 -12.11 -13.84
N LYS A 269 31.00 -11.04 -13.04
CA LYS A 269 29.66 -10.45 -12.85
C LYS A 269 29.05 -9.90 -14.13
N VAL A 270 29.83 -9.29 -15.03
CA VAL A 270 29.33 -8.83 -16.34
C VAL A 270 28.82 -10.03 -17.13
N LEU A 271 29.60 -11.11 -17.22
CA LEU A 271 29.22 -12.33 -17.93
C LEU A 271 27.99 -12.98 -17.30
N GLU A 272 27.94 -13.10 -15.98
CA GLU A 272 26.79 -13.64 -15.23
C GLU A 272 25.50 -12.84 -15.53
N VAL A 273 25.58 -11.50 -15.48
CA VAL A 273 24.42 -10.63 -15.74
C VAL A 273 23.98 -10.72 -17.21
N VAL A 274 24.93 -10.82 -18.14
CA VAL A 274 24.65 -10.99 -19.56
C VAL A 274 23.98 -12.33 -19.83
N GLU A 275 24.48 -13.40 -19.24
CA GLU A 275 23.92 -14.74 -19.36
C GLU A 275 22.51 -14.81 -18.77
N GLN A 276 22.30 -14.22 -17.58
CA GLN A 276 20.98 -14.07 -16.97
C GLN A 276 20.01 -13.29 -17.87
N GLN A 277 20.48 -12.25 -18.56
CA GLN A 277 19.65 -11.48 -19.51
C GLN A 277 19.27 -12.29 -20.74
N MET A 278 20.13 -13.19 -21.21
CA MET A 278 19.87 -14.07 -22.35
C MET A 278 18.93 -15.22 -21.99
N GLN A 279 18.97 -15.70 -20.74
CA GLN A 279 18.10 -16.77 -20.26
C GLN A 279 16.69 -16.27 -19.86
N LEU A 280 16.52 -14.98 -19.58
CA LEU A 280 15.23 -14.40 -19.19
C LEU A 280 14.44 -13.87 -20.40
N PRO A 281 13.13 -14.15 -20.51
CA PRO A 281 12.30 -13.62 -21.59
C PRO A 281 12.29 -12.07 -21.58
N PRO A 282 12.01 -11.43 -22.73
CA PRO A 282 12.01 -9.96 -22.85
C PRO A 282 11.21 -9.32 -21.71
N LYS A 283 11.70 -8.19 -21.16
CA LYS A 283 11.02 -7.47 -20.05
C LYS A 283 9.53 -7.24 -20.32
N THR A 284 9.12 -7.13 -21.58
CA THR A 284 7.74 -6.98 -22.03
C THR A 284 6.84 -8.19 -21.81
N THR A 285 7.36 -9.37 -21.50
CA THR A 285 6.59 -10.63 -21.33
C THR A 285 6.72 -11.25 -19.94
N ARG A 286 7.56 -10.70 -19.06
CA ARG A 286 7.79 -11.22 -17.70
C ARG A 286 6.52 -11.28 -16.84
N TYR A 287 5.57 -10.38 -17.05
CA TYR A 287 4.29 -10.42 -16.35
C TYR A 287 3.52 -11.74 -16.55
N GLN A 288 3.68 -12.38 -17.71
CA GLN A 288 3.08 -13.69 -18.01
C GLN A 288 3.73 -14.79 -17.17
N LEU A 289 5.07 -14.81 -17.11
CA LEU A 289 5.82 -15.76 -16.29
C LEU A 289 5.48 -15.59 -14.81
N ASN A 290 5.48 -14.35 -14.33
CA ASN A 290 5.14 -14.01 -12.96
C ASN A 290 3.73 -14.47 -12.57
N PHE A 291 2.76 -14.33 -13.48
CA PHE A 291 1.41 -14.83 -13.27
C PHE A 291 1.38 -16.37 -13.15
N ASN A 292 2.11 -17.09 -14.01
CA ASN A 292 2.22 -18.55 -13.92
C ASN A 292 2.86 -18.98 -12.59
N VAL A 293 3.93 -18.31 -12.16
CA VAL A 293 4.58 -18.56 -10.85
C VAL A 293 3.59 -18.36 -9.71
N LEU A 294 2.81 -17.28 -9.74
CA LEU A 294 1.77 -17.00 -8.73
C LEU A 294 0.73 -18.13 -8.65
N VAL A 295 0.22 -18.61 -9.79
CA VAL A 295 -0.77 -19.69 -9.82
C VAL A 295 -0.16 -21.00 -9.31
N GLN A 296 1.04 -21.36 -9.78
CA GLN A 296 1.73 -22.59 -9.38
C GLN A 296 2.08 -22.61 -7.89
N GLU A 297 2.57 -21.50 -7.34
CA GLU A 297 2.95 -21.42 -5.93
C GLU A 297 1.75 -21.59 -5.00
N VAL A 298 0.61 -20.97 -5.33
CA VAL A 298 -0.63 -21.14 -4.56
C VAL A 298 -1.17 -22.55 -4.69
N LEU A 299 -1.17 -23.15 -5.88
CA LEU A 299 -1.58 -24.53 -6.05
C LEU A 299 -0.68 -25.51 -5.29
N ARG A 300 0.62 -25.24 -5.21
CA ARG A 300 1.59 -26.03 -4.44
C ARG A 300 1.31 -25.95 -2.93
N SER A 301 1.15 -24.73 -2.41
CA SER A 301 1.08 -24.48 -0.96
C SER A 301 -0.33 -24.58 -0.36
N CYS A 302 -1.37 -24.34 -1.16
CA CYS A 302 -2.76 -24.23 -0.72
C CYS A 302 -3.71 -25.16 -1.48
N SER A 303 -3.21 -26.27 -2.03
CA SER A 303 -4.00 -27.20 -2.84
C SER A 303 -5.28 -27.68 -2.14
N HIS A 304 -5.27 -27.86 -0.82
CA HIS A 304 -6.42 -28.33 -0.03
C HIS A 304 -7.59 -27.33 0.03
N LEU A 305 -7.38 -26.07 -0.37
CA LEU A 305 -8.41 -25.03 -0.35
C LEU A 305 -9.26 -24.99 -1.63
N PHE A 306 -8.89 -25.74 -2.67
CA PHE A 306 -9.55 -25.73 -3.99
C PHE A 306 -10.30 -27.03 -4.28
N THR A 307 -11.41 -26.95 -5.01
CA THR A 307 -12.09 -28.16 -5.53
C THR A 307 -11.30 -28.77 -6.70
N ALA A 308 -11.62 -30.01 -7.08
CA ALA A 308 -10.99 -30.64 -8.24
C ALA A 308 -11.20 -29.82 -9.53
N ASP A 309 -12.41 -29.30 -9.75
CA ASP A 309 -12.73 -28.50 -10.94
C ASP A 309 -11.98 -27.16 -10.95
N GLU A 310 -11.85 -26.50 -9.79
CA GLU A 310 -11.10 -25.24 -9.69
C GLU A 310 -9.60 -25.44 -9.91
N LYS A 311 -9.03 -26.55 -9.42
CA LYS A 311 -7.65 -26.94 -9.70
C LYS A 311 -7.46 -27.17 -11.18
N ALA A 312 -8.30 -28.01 -11.79
CA ALA A 312 -8.24 -28.29 -13.23
C ALA A 312 -8.36 -27.01 -14.06
N PHE A 313 -9.22 -26.07 -13.65
CA PHE A 313 -9.33 -24.76 -14.29
C PHE A 313 -8.01 -23.97 -14.21
N LEU A 314 -7.42 -23.83 -13.02
CA LEU A 314 -6.16 -23.10 -12.82
C LEU A 314 -4.97 -23.77 -13.51
N GLU A 315 -4.87 -25.10 -13.42
CA GLU A 315 -3.85 -25.94 -14.08
C GLU A 315 -3.97 -25.93 -15.61
N SER A 316 -5.14 -25.58 -16.15
CA SER A 316 -5.31 -25.42 -17.59
C SER A 316 -4.68 -24.13 -18.14
N PHE A 317 -4.43 -23.13 -17.29
CA PHE A 317 -3.91 -21.83 -17.75
C PHE A 317 -2.54 -21.91 -18.44
N PRO A 318 -1.52 -22.61 -17.91
CA PRO A 318 -0.23 -22.77 -18.58
C PRO A 318 -0.31 -23.54 -19.92
N SER A 319 -1.41 -24.29 -20.16
CA SER A 319 -1.63 -25.01 -21.42
C SER A 319 -2.21 -24.13 -22.54
N LEU A 320 -2.59 -22.89 -22.23
CA LEU A 320 -3.06 -21.91 -23.21
C LEU A 320 -1.91 -21.42 -24.08
N SER A 321 -2.23 -20.92 -25.27
CA SER A 321 -1.23 -20.26 -26.11
C SER A 321 -0.59 -19.06 -25.41
N GLU A 322 0.66 -18.75 -25.74
CA GLU A 322 1.37 -17.57 -25.22
C GLU A 322 0.57 -16.27 -25.39
N ASP A 323 -0.03 -16.07 -26.57
CA ASP A 323 -0.87 -14.91 -26.88
C ASP A 323 -2.12 -14.87 -25.99
N SER A 324 -2.77 -16.02 -25.75
CA SER A 324 -3.91 -16.16 -24.84
C SER A 324 -3.55 -15.79 -23.40
N GLN A 325 -2.43 -16.30 -22.89
CA GLN A 325 -1.98 -16.00 -21.53
C GLN A 325 -1.67 -14.50 -21.38
N ARG A 326 -0.94 -13.91 -22.33
CA ARG A 326 -0.59 -12.49 -22.31
C ARG A 326 -1.83 -11.59 -22.36
N LEU A 327 -2.74 -11.88 -23.28
CA LEU A 327 -3.98 -11.14 -23.44
C LEU A 327 -4.83 -11.18 -22.16
N PHE A 328 -4.99 -12.36 -21.56
CA PHE A 328 -5.74 -12.51 -20.30
C PHE A 328 -5.15 -11.65 -19.18
N VAL A 329 -3.85 -11.77 -18.90
CA VAL A 329 -3.19 -11.04 -17.80
C VAL A 329 -3.27 -9.52 -18.02
N ARG A 330 -3.12 -9.06 -19.27
CA ARG A 330 -3.29 -7.65 -19.65
C ARG A 330 -4.71 -7.13 -19.40
N LEU A 331 -5.74 -7.90 -19.71
CA LEU A 331 -7.13 -7.47 -19.51
C LEU A 331 -7.56 -7.58 -18.04
N TYR A 332 -7.03 -8.55 -17.29
CA TYR A 332 -7.29 -8.68 -15.87
C TYR A 332 -6.75 -7.49 -15.07
N THR A 333 -5.53 -7.02 -15.39
CA THR A 333 -4.91 -5.86 -14.72
C THR A 333 -5.61 -4.52 -15.02
N ARG A 334 -6.24 -4.39 -16.20
CA ARG A 334 -6.97 -3.18 -16.61
C ARG A 334 -8.25 -2.93 -15.82
N LYS A 335 -8.80 -1.73 -15.96
CA LYS A 335 -10.13 -1.39 -15.41
C LYS A 335 -11.22 -1.92 -16.36
N GLY A 336 -12.01 -2.88 -15.90
CA GLY A 336 -13.15 -3.46 -16.63
C GLY A 336 -14.51 -2.91 -16.18
N PRO A 337 -15.63 -3.63 -16.41
CA PRO A 337 -15.68 -5.07 -16.64
C PRO A 337 -15.57 -5.54 -18.11
N TRP A 338 -16.05 -4.76 -19.07
CA TRP A 338 -16.00 -5.10 -20.51
C TRP A 338 -14.92 -4.34 -21.25
N PHE A 339 -14.40 -4.94 -22.31
CA PHE A 339 -13.37 -4.38 -23.19
C PHE A 339 -13.77 -4.53 -24.65
N ARG A 340 -13.65 -3.46 -25.43
CA ARG A 340 -13.79 -3.51 -26.89
C ARG A 340 -12.51 -4.08 -27.50
N LEU A 341 -12.61 -5.11 -28.34
CA LEU A 341 -11.44 -5.68 -28.99
C LEU A 341 -10.75 -4.68 -29.93
N SER A 342 -11.52 -3.77 -30.54
CA SER A 342 -10.98 -2.69 -31.38
C SER A 342 -10.03 -1.72 -30.65
N ASN A 343 -10.15 -1.62 -29.31
CA ASN A 343 -9.29 -0.78 -28.47
C ASN A 343 -8.16 -1.56 -27.80
N ILE A 344 -8.00 -2.84 -28.14
CA ILE A 344 -6.97 -3.73 -27.59
C ILE A 344 -5.92 -3.94 -28.68
N SER A 345 -4.72 -3.42 -28.44
CA SER A 345 -3.54 -3.66 -29.27
C SER A 345 -2.33 -3.72 -28.35
N TYR A 346 -1.67 -4.88 -28.33
CA TYR A 346 -0.47 -5.14 -27.55
C TYR A 346 0.61 -5.67 -28.51
N PRO A 347 1.78 -5.04 -28.60
CA PRO A 347 2.84 -5.48 -29.51
C PRO A 347 3.27 -6.93 -29.27
N GLU A 348 3.19 -7.40 -28.03
CA GLU A 348 3.58 -8.76 -27.63
C GLU A 348 2.50 -9.84 -27.84
N VAL A 349 1.31 -9.45 -28.33
CA VAL A 349 0.19 -10.37 -28.65
C VAL A 349 -0.02 -10.34 -30.16
N SER A 350 0.29 -11.43 -30.84
CA SER A 350 0.28 -11.47 -32.31
C SER A 350 -1.14 -11.52 -32.88
N ASP A 351 -1.99 -12.40 -32.34
CA ASP A 351 -3.39 -12.52 -32.76
C ASP A 351 -4.34 -12.42 -31.57
N SER A 352 -4.86 -11.21 -31.34
CA SER A 352 -5.79 -10.95 -30.24
C SER A 352 -7.16 -11.62 -30.42
N LEU A 353 -7.57 -11.90 -31.66
CA LEU A 353 -8.86 -12.53 -31.95
C LEU A 353 -8.80 -14.02 -31.66
N GLN A 354 -7.75 -14.70 -32.14
CA GLN A 354 -7.56 -16.12 -31.88
C GLN A 354 -7.28 -16.38 -30.40
N ALA A 355 -6.49 -15.52 -29.75
CA ALA A 355 -6.26 -15.57 -28.31
C ALA A 355 -7.58 -15.44 -27.51
N LEU A 356 -8.45 -14.50 -27.90
CA LEU A 356 -9.76 -14.35 -27.26
C LEU A 356 -10.64 -15.59 -27.44
N LYS A 357 -10.66 -16.20 -28.64
CA LYS A 357 -11.43 -17.42 -28.89
C LYS A 357 -10.97 -18.57 -28.00
N ASP A 358 -9.66 -18.79 -27.91
CA ASP A 358 -9.07 -19.82 -27.04
C ASP A 358 -9.45 -19.59 -25.56
N LEU A 359 -9.34 -18.34 -25.09
CA LEU A 359 -9.74 -17.96 -23.73
C LEU A 359 -11.23 -18.17 -23.46
N THR A 360 -12.10 -17.90 -24.43
CA THR A 360 -13.55 -18.13 -24.30
C THR A 360 -13.88 -19.63 -24.26
N VAL A 361 -13.27 -20.43 -25.14
CA VAL A 361 -13.45 -21.90 -25.16
C VAL A 361 -13.01 -22.54 -23.84
N ARG A 362 -11.92 -22.03 -23.25
CA ARG A 362 -11.38 -22.50 -21.97
C ARG A 362 -12.07 -21.88 -20.75
N GLY A 363 -13.03 -20.97 -20.95
CA GLY A 363 -13.84 -20.38 -19.89
C GLY A 363 -13.17 -19.27 -19.07
N PHE A 364 -12.02 -18.75 -19.50
CA PHE A 364 -11.35 -17.61 -18.85
C PHE A 364 -12.00 -16.26 -19.19
N MET A 365 -12.60 -16.17 -20.38
CA MET A 365 -13.29 -14.98 -20.86
C MET A 365 -14.70 -15.31 -21.35
N SER A 366 -15.53 -14.30 -21.41
CA SER A 366 -16.79 -14.31 -22.14
C SER A 366 -16.77 -13.21 -23.19
N SER A 367 -17.24 -13.52 -24.40
CA SER A 367 -17.48 -12.55 -25.47
C SER A 367 -18.96 -12.40 -25.74
N VAL A 368 -19.34 -11.27 -26.35
CA VAL A 368 -20.69 -11.04 -26.87
C VAL A 368 -20.54 -10.68 -28.35
N GLU A 369 -21.12 -11.51 -29.20
CA GLU A 369 -21.10 -11.38 -30.66
C GLU A 369 -22.48 -11.08 -31.24
N ASP A 370 -23.53 -11.64 -30.63
CA ASP A 370 -24.91 -11.49 -31.10
C ASP A 370 -25.75 -10.64 -30.12
N ALA A 371 -26.64 -9.82 -30.69
CA ALA A 371 -27.63 -9.04 -29.96
C ALA A 371 -28.58 -9.92 -29.13
N ASN A 372 -28.80 -11.17 -29.54
CA ASN A 372 -29.60 -12.14 -28.80
C ASN A 372 -28.97 -12.57 -27.46
N GLU A 373 -27.66 -12.37 -27.28
CA GLU A 373 -26.92 -12.75 -26.06
C GLU A 373 -26.90 -11.64 -25.00
N LEU A 374 -27.42 -10.45 -25.34
CA LEU A 374 -27.49 -9.26 -24.48
C LEU A 374 -28.71 -9.32 -23.56
N ASP A 375 -28.55 -9.86 -22.36
CA ASP A 375 -29.49 -9.59 -21.28
C ASP A 375 -29.43 -8.10 -20.84
N TYR A 376 -30.44 -7.67 -20.07
CA TYR A 376 -30.52 -6.30 -19.56
C TYR A 376 -29.26 -5.85 -18.80
N GLN A 377 -28.65 -6.75 -18.03
CA GLN A 377 -27.49 -6.44 -17.21
C GLN A 377 -26.23 -6.28 -18.06
N LYS A 378 -25.97 -7.19 -19.00
CA LYS A 378 -24.88 -7.08 -19.98
C LYS A 378 -25.03 -5.83 -20.84
N MET A 379 -26.23 -5.52 -21.29
CA MET A 379 -26.51 -4.30 -22.05
C MET A 379 -26.14 -3.05 -21.25
N LYS A 380 -26.62 -2.97 -19.99
CA LYS A 380 -26.33 -1.85 -19.09
C LYS A 380 -24.84 -1.68 -18.83
N GLU A 381 -24.05 -2.76 -18.83
CA GLU A 381 -22.60 -2.68 -18.68
C GLU A 381 -21.88 -2.29 -19.99
N ILE A 382 -22.30 -2.84 -21.13
CA ILE A 382 -21.66 -2.60 -22.44
C ILE A 382 -21.93 -1.19 -22.95
N ILE A 383 -23.13 -0.64 -22.70
CA ILE A 383 -23.48 0.72 -23.10
C ILE A 383 -22.57 1.77 -22.43
N GLU A 384 -21.98 1.46 -21.27
CA GLU A 384 -21.01 2.34 -20.60
C GLU A 384 -19.71 2.49 -21.38
N LEU A 385 -19.40 1.57 -22.30
CA LEU A 385 -18.23 1.67 -23.16
C LEU A 385 -18.39 2.77 -24.22
N LEU A 386 -19.64 3.14 -24.58
CA LEU A 386 -19.94 4.14 -25.60
C LEU A 386 -19.49 5.54 -25.20
N ASN A 387 -18.93 6.27 -26.16
CA ASN A 387 -18.63 7.69 -26.02
C ASN A 387 -19.93 8.50 -26.18
N VAL A 388 -19.89 9.79 -25.82
CA VAL A 388 -21.09 10.63 -25.80
C VAL A 388 -21.68 10.81 -27.20
N ASN A 389 -20.86 10.80 -28.26
CA ASN A 389 -21.33 10.96 -29.63
C ASN A 389 -22.05 9.70 -30.11
N GLU A 390 -21.44 8.53 -29.90
CA GLU A 390 -22.05 7.22 -30.19
C GLU A 390 -23.41 7.08 -29.48
N LEU A 391 -23.52 7.49 -28.21
CA LEU A 391 -24.77 7.47 -27.46
C LEU A 391 -25.83 8.40 -28.07
N ARG A 392 -25.46 9.63 -28.47
CA ARG A 392 -26.39 10.57 -29.10
C ARG A 392 -26.89 10.07 -30.45
N ASP A 393 -26.01 9.47 -31.25
CA ASP A 393 -26.38 8.87 -32.53
C ASP A 393 -27.46 7.80 -32.32
N ILE A 394 -27.22 6.87 -31.39
CA ILE A 394 -28.20 5.80 -31.06
C ILE A 394 -29.51 6.41 -30.52
N SER A 395 -29.43 7.39 -29.61
CA SER A 395 -30.62 8.07 -29.07
C SER A 395 -31.43 8.79 -30.16
N SER A 396 -30.77 9.49 -31.09
CA SER A 396 -31.42 10.24 -32.16
C SER A 396 -32.11 9.32 -33.18
N LEU A 397 -31.43 8.26 -33.62
CA LEU A 397 -31.97 7.24 -34.52
C LEU A 397 -33.21 6.55 -33.93
N ASN A 398 -33.21 6.32 -32.62
CA ASN A 398 -34.35 5.73 -31.92
C ASN A 398 -35.42 6.76 -31.52
N LYS A 399 -35.24 8.07 -31.76
CA LYS A 399 -36.14 9.14 -31.27
C LYS A 399 -36.32 9.10 -29.74
N VAL A 400 -35.27 8.82 -28.99
CA VAL A 400 -35.27 8.82 -27.51
C VAL A 400 -35.16 10.27 -27.04
N PHE A 401 -36.20 10.76 -26.36
CA PHE A 401 -36.17 12.10 -25.78
C PHE A 401 -35.34 12.10 -24.51
N CYS A 402 -34.12 12.64 -24.60
CA CYS A 402 -33.21 12.74 -23.45
C CYS A 402 -33.38 14.10 -22.77
N ARG A 403 -33.73 14.11 -21.48
CA ARG A 403 -33.90 15.35 -20.69
C ARG A 403 -32.57 16.01 -20.28
N GLY A 404 -31.42 15.39 -20.59
CA GLY A 404 -30.08 15.85 -20.21
C GLY A 404 -29.01 15.51 -21.24
N SER A 405 -27.91 16.26 -21.23
CA SER A 405 -26.78 16.13 -22.18
C SER A 405 -25.59 15.32 -21.64
N ARG A 406 -25.66 14.86 -20.38
CA ARG A 406 -24.58 14.11 -19.73
C ARG A 406 -24.66 12.63 -20.11
N LYS A 407 -23.50 11.96 -20.16
CA LYS A 407 -23.38 10.53 -20.50
C LYS A 407 -24.34 9.64 -19.70
N ARG A 408 -24.45 9.85 -18.38
CA ARG A 408 -25.34 9.06 -17.51
C ARG A 408 -26.81 9.21 -17.86
N ASP A 409 -27.25 10.42 -18.21
CA ASP A 409 -28.65 10.69 -18.55
C ASP A 409 -29.04 9.97 -19.86
N LEU A 410 -28.13 9.96 -20.83
CA LEU A 410 -28.28 9.23 -22.09
C LEU A 410 -28.35 7.72 -21.87
N ILE A 411 -27.43 7.17 -21.06
CA ILE A 411 -27.40 5.74 -20.71
C ILE A 411 -28.70 5.33 -20.01
N ASN A 412 -29.15 6.09 -19.01
CA ASN A 412 -30.38 5.78 -18.27
C ASN A 412 -31.61 5.77 -19.20
N SER A 413 -31.70 6.74 -20.12
CA SER A 413 -32.81 6.83 -21.08
C SER A 413 -32.81 5.67 -22.08
N LEU A 414 -31.64 5.22 -22.52
CA LEU A 414 -31.50 4.06 -23.40
C LEU A 414 -31.79 2.74 -22.67
N CYS A 415 -31.35 2.61 -21.42
CA CYS A 415 -31.63 1.44 -20.58
C CYS A 415 -33.12 1.30 -20.28
N SER A 416 -33.84 2.40 -20.00
CA SER A 416 -35.29 2.34 -19.78
C SER A 416 -36.03 1.89 -21.04
N CYS A 417 -35.69 2.44 -22.22
CA CYS A 417 -36.33 2.05 -23.48
C CYS A 417 -36.11 0.57 -23.84
N TYR A 418 -34.96 0.01 -23.47
CA TYR A 418 -34.68 -1.41 -23.68
C TYR A 418 -35.54 -2.31 -22.76
N ASN A 419 -35.67 -1.94 -21.48
CA ASN A 419 -36.46 -2.71 -20.51
C ASN A 419 -37.95 -2.72 -20.83
N ASP A 420 -38.47 -1.60 -21.37
CA ASP A 420 -39.87 -1.46 -21.72
C ASP A 420 -40.25 -2.24 -22.99
N GLY A 421 -39.28 -2.85 -23.69
CA GLY A 421 -39.50 -3.60 -24.95
C GLY A 421 -40.06 -2.75 -26.09
N THR A 422 -40.08 -1.43 -25.92
CA THR A 422 -40.84 -0.49 -26.77
C THR A 422 -40.17 -0.19 -28.09
N ARG A 423 -38.89 -0.57 -28.29
CA ARG A 423 -38.13 -0.25 -29.50
C ARG A 423 -37.24 -1.40 -29.97
N ILE A 424 -37.48 -1.81 -31.20
CA ILE A 424 -36.77 -2.89 -31.90
C ILE A 424 -35.35 -2.40 -32.22
N ASN A 425 -34.33 -3.22 -31.92
CA ASN A 425 -32.94 -3.09 -32.39
C ASN A 425 -31.92 -2.26 -31.58
N ILE A 426 -32.24 -1.78 -30.35
CA ILE A 426 -31.25 -1.04 -29.52
C ILE A 426 -29.99 -1.90 -29.26
N ALA A 427 -30.16 -3.19 -28.94
CA ALA A 427 -29.05 -4.11 -28.68
C ALA A 427 -28.11 -4.24 -29.90
N THR A 428 -28.67 -4.47 -31.08
CA THR A 428 -27.91 -4.58 -32.34
C THR A 428 -27.16 -3.30 -32.65
N MET A 429 -27.79 -2.13 -32.50
CA MET A 429 -27.13 -0.83 -32.74
C MET A 429 -25.99 -0.57 -31.76
N ILE A 430 -26.12 -1.01 -30.50
CA ILE A 430 -25.03 -0.93 -29.52
C ILE A 430 -23.87 -1.80 -29.99
N LEU A 431 -24.12 -3.06 -30.37
CA LEU A 431 -23.07 -3.98 -30.82
C LEU A 431 -22.41 -3.55 -32.14
N GLU A 432 -23.17 -2.99 -33.09
CA GLU A 432 -22.62 -2.40 -34.31
C GLU A 432 -21.61 -1.30 -34.03
N ARG A 433 -21.82 -0.52 -32.94
CA ARG A 433 -20.91 0.56 -32.54
C ARG A 433 -19.78 0.09 -31.63
N THR A 434 -20.01 -0.86 -30.74
CA THR A 434 -18.96 -1.36 -29.84
C THR A 434 -18.02 -2.35 -30.51
N GLY A 435 -18.50 -3.08 -31.52
CA GLY A 435 -17.86 -4.25 -32.06
C GLY A 435 -17.79 -5.39 -31.03
N LEU A 436 -16.91 -6.36 -31.29
CA LEU A 436 -16.67 -7.50 -30.41
C LEU A 436 -16.23 -7.02 -29.02
N CYS A 437 -17.03 -7.39 -28.01
CA CYS A 437 -16.76 -7.07 -26.62
C CYS A 437 -16.42 -8.32 -25.83
N ALA A 438 -15.44 -8.21 -24.95
CA ALA A 438 -15.01 -9.30 -24.09
C ALA A 438 -14.97 -8.88 -22.62
N LYS A 439 -15.22 -9.83 -21.72
CA LYS A 439 -15.20 -9.67 -20.26
C LYS A 439 -14.48 -10.88 -19.65
N ILE A 440 -13.83 -10.67 -18.51
CA ILE A 440 -13.28 -11.78 -17.73
C ILE A 440 -14.45 -12.59 -17.16
N SER A 441 -14.43 -13.92 -17.29
CA SER A 441 -15.52 -14.74 -16.77
C SER A 441 -15.63 -14.63 -15.24
N SER A 442 -16.82 -14.82 -14.67
CA SER A 442 -17.04 -14.76 -13.23
C SER A 442 -16.23 -15.83 -12.47
N THR A 443 -16.06 -17.00 -13.09
CA THR A 443 -15.22 -18.09 -12.57
C THR A 443 -13.76 -17.67 -12.50
N ALA A 444 -13.20 -17.15 -13.60
CA ALA A 444 -11.82 -16.67 -13.64
C ALA A 444 -11.61 -15.51 -12.65
N GLU A 445 -12.53 -14.55 -12.59
CA GLU A 445 -12.43 -13.43 -11.66
C GLU A 445 -12.39 -13.90 -10.21
N THR A 446 -13.26 -14.84 -9.82
CA THR A 446 -13.31 -15.36 -8.45
C THR A 446 -12.05 -16.14 -8.10
N LEU A 447 -11.60 -17.02 -9.00
CA LEU A 447 -10.44 -17.87 -8.74
C LEU A 447 -9.12 -17.11 -8.75
N ILE A 448 -8.90 -16.23 -9.73
CA ILE A 448 -7.67 -15.43 -9.77
C ILE A 448 -7.60 -14.47 -8.59
N TRP A 449 -8.71 -13.84 -8.20
CA TRP A 449 -8.73 -13.02 -6.99
C TRP A 449 -8.39 -13.82 -5.73
N ARG A 450 -8.93 -15.04 -5.58
CA ARG A 450 -8.58 -15.94 -4.48
C ARG A 450 -7.09 -16.27 -4.47
N VAL A 451 -6.53 -16.58 -5.64
CA VAL A 451 -5.09 -16.87 -5.80
C VAL A 451 -4.25 -15.64 -5.41
N GLU A 452 -4.60 -14.43 -5.88
CA GLU A 452 -3.92 -13.18 -5.47
C GLU A 452 -3.96 -12.99 -3.95
N ARG A 453 -5.11 -13.26 -3.32
CA ARG A 453 -5.28 -13.14 -1.86
C ARG A 453 -4.44 -14.14 -1.07
N LEU A 454 -4.37 -15.39 -1.51
CA LEU A 454 -3.54 -16.41 -0.88
C LEU A 454 -2.04 -16.17 -1.10
N PHE A 455 -1.68 -15.51 -2.21
CA PHE A 455 -0.29 -15.21 -2.54
C PHE A 455 0.27 -13.99 -1.81
N PHE A 456 -0.44 -12.86 -1.84
CA PHE A 456 0.03 -11.62 -1.23
C PHE A 456 -0.33 -11.48 0.24
N LEU A 457 -1.38 -12.18 0.71
CA LEU A 457 -1.86 -12.12 2.09
C LEU A 457 -2.20 -10.68 2.57
N ASN A 458 -2.58 -9.80 1.64
CA ASN A 458 -3.09 -8.46 1.92
C ASN A 458 -4.00 -7.98 0.78
N GLY A 459 -4.54 -6.77 0.89
CA GLY A 459 -5.38 -6.14 -0.16
C GLY A 459 -4.66 -5.06 -0.96
N GLU A 460 -3.45 -4.68 -0.57
CA GLU A 460 -2.72 -3.56 -1.17
C GLU A 460 -2.00 -3.99 -2.45
N GLN A 461 -1.48 -5.22 -2.47
CA GLN A 461 -0.81 -5.82 -3.61
C GLN A 461 -1.81 -6.55 -4.52
N ASP A 462 -1.63 -6.37 -5.83
CA ASP A 462 -2.30 -7.12 -6.90
C ASP A 462 -1.28 -7.51 -7.99
N LEU A 463 -1.71 -8.10 -9.11
CA LEU A 463 -0.82 -8.43 -10.23
C LEU A 463 0.04 -7.26 -10.76
N SER A 464 -0.33 -6.00 -10.52
CA SER A 464 0.51 -4.85 -10.92
C SER A 464 1.82 -4.78 -10.12
N SER A 465 1.89 -5.43 -8.96
CA SER A 465 3.11 -5.56 -8.15
C SER A 465 4.23 -6.27 -8.91
N PHE A 466 3.89 -7.24 -9.77
CA PHE A 466 4.87 -7.90 -10.64
C PHE A 466 5.38 -6.99 -11.75
N VAL A 467 4.53 -6.12 -12.29
CA VAL A 467 4.98 -5.12 -13.27
C VAL A 467 6.00 -4.18 -12.62
N LEU A 468 5.77 -3.77 -11.38
CA LEU A 468 6.71 -2.94 -10.63
C LEU A 468 8.02 -3.67 -10.31
N LEU A 469 7.96 -4.98 -10.02
CA LEU A 469 9.13 -5.83 -9.86
C LEU A 469 9.94 -5.96 -11.16
N ASP A 470 9.28 -6.22 -12.28
CA ASP A 470 9.91 -6.37 -13.60
C ASP A 470 10.57 -5.07 -14.09
N LEU A 471 9.99 -3.93 -13.73
CA LEU A 471 10.57 -2.60 -13.97
C LEU A 471 11.74 -2.29 -13.03
N GLY A 472 12.01 -3.14 -12.03
CA GLY A 472 13.02 -2.91 -11.00
C GLY A 472 12.68 -1.76 -10.04
N ILE A 473 11.40 -1.33 -10.00
CA ILE A 473 10.92 -0.27 -9.12
C ILE A 473 10.75 -0.80 -7.70
N ILE A 474 10.27 -2.04 -7.56
CA ILE A 474 10.12 -2.73 -6.29
C ILE A 474 11.10 -3.91 -6.25
N LYS A 475 11.83 -4.05 -5.15
CA LYS A 475 12.56 -5.27 -4.78
C LYS A 475 11.97 -5.83 -3.50
N TYR A 476 11.98 -7.13 -3.30
CA TYR A 476 11.53 -7.73 -2.04
C TYR A 476 12.75 -8.14 -1.18
N PRO A 477 12.62 -8.06 0.16
CA PRO A 477 13.67 -8.51 1.07
C PRO A 477 13.94 -10.01 0.91
N MET A 478 15.17 -10.42 1.19
CA MET A 478 15.55 -11.83 1.22
C MET A 478 15.29 -12.40 2.61
N TYR A 479 14.51 -13.49 2.67
CA TYR A 479 14.22 -14.24 3.89
C TYR A 479 13.84 -15.68 3.53
N LYS A 480 13.88 -16.59 4.51
CA LYS A 480 13.42 -17.97 4.33
C LYS A 480 11.93 -18.08 4.68
N CYS A 481 11.18 -18.73 3.80
CA CYS A 481 9.82 -19.17 4.11
C CYS A 481 9.93 -20.50 4.85
N ILE A 482 9.77 -20.48 6.16
CA ILE A 482 9.87 -21.66 7.01
C ILE A 482 8.47 -22.21 7.24
N ASP A 483 8.28 -23.47 6.84
CA ASP A 483 7.00 -24.16 6.94
C ASP A 483 6.44 -24.10 8.36
N SER A 484 5.13 -23.85 8.46
CA SER A 484 4.40 -23.71 9.72
C SER A 484 2.92 -24.09 9.50
N GLU A 485 2.08 -23.84 10.49
CA GLU A 485 0.64 -23.98 10.36
C GLU A 485 0.12 -23.19 9.16
N GLN A 486 -0.81 -23.82 8.43
CA GLN A 486 -1.50 -23.17 7.32
C GLN A 486 -2.46 -22.09 7.84
N ILE A 487 -2.48 -20.94 7.17
CA ILE A 487 -3.38 -19.81 7.52
C ILE A 487 -4.84 -20.25 7.54
N PHE A 488 -5.25 -21.03 6.53
CA PHE A 488 -6.58 -21.59 6.43
C PHE A 488 -6.52 -23.10 6.57
N SER A 489 -7.10 -23.62 7.65
CA SER A 489 -7.13 -25.07 7.90
C SER A 489 -8.04 -25.83 6.94
N ASN A 490 -9.07 -25.18 6.39
CA ASN A 490 -9.96 -25.77 5.41
C ASN A 490 -10.61 -24.72 4.50
N ARG A 491 -11.18 -25.21 3.41
CA ARG A 491 -11.91 -24.39 2.43
C ARG A 491 -13.06 -23.61 3.04
N THR A 492 -13.79 -24.17 4.00
CA THR A 492 -14.94 -23.49 4.64
C THR A 492 -14.50 -22.21 5.35
N LYS A 493 -13.39 -22.25 6.10
CA LYS A 493 -12.81 -21.05 6.74
C LYS A 493 -12.38 -20.00 5.70
N LEU A 494 -11.79 -20.43 4.58
CA LEU A 494 -11.44 -19.54 3.47
C LEU A 494 -12.68 -18.87 2.87
N LEU A 495 -13.70 -19.64 2.47
CA LEU A 495 -14.90 -19.09 1.85
C LEU A 495 -15.66 -18.13 2.77
N ALA A 496 -15.71 -18.42 4.08
CA ALA A 496 -16.27 -17.50 5.06
C ALA A 496 -15.49 -16.17 5.12
N TYR A 497 -14.15 -16.23 5.02
CA TYR A 497 -13.31 -15.03 4.95
C TYR A 497 -13.56 -14.22 3.66
N GLU A 498 -13.69 -14.90 2.52
CA GLU A 498 -14.02 -14.25 1.24
C GLU A 498 -15.38 -13.54 1.30
N GLU A 499 -16.41 -14.22 1.82
CA GLU A 499 -17.74 -13.65 1.99
C GLU A 499 -17.72 -12.44 2.93
N ALA A 500 -16.91 -12.47 3.99
CA ALA A 500 -16.76 -11.32 4.88
C ALA A 500 -16.14 -10.11 4.17
N ILE A 501 -15.19 -10.31 3.25
CA ILE A 501 -14.65 -9.24 2.40
C ILE A 501 -15.72 -8.74 1.42
N GLU A 502 -16.58 -9.60 0.88
CA GLU A 502 -17.69 -9.18 0.02
C GLU A 502 -18.68 -8.28 0.77
N VAL A 503 -19.02 -8.62 2.02
CA VAL A 503 -19.86 -7.75 2.88
C VAL A 503 -19.16 -6.41 3.16
N ALA A 504 -17.85 -6.42 3.41
CA ALA A 504 -17.07 -5.20 3.58
C ALA A 504 -17.11 -4.31 2.33
N GLN A 505 -16.89 -4.89 1.14
CA GLN A 505 -16.96 -4.15 -0.12
C GLN A 505 -18.38 -3.64 -0.39
N LEU A 506 -19.41 -4.45 -0.12
CA LEU A 506 -20.81 -4.04 -0.28
C LEU A 506 -21.13 -2.83 0.60
N MET A 507 -20.71 -2.83 1.87
CA MET A 507 -20.88 -1.69 2.77
C MET A 507 -20.18 -0.44 2.25
N ASP A 508 -18.94 -0.58 1.76
CA ASP A 508 -18.16 0.53 1.20
C ASP A 508 -18.79 1.13 -0.06
N GLU A 509 -19.29 0.29 -0.98
CA GLU A 509 -20.04 0.73 -2.16
C GLU A 509 -21.35 1.42 -1.78
N SER A 510 -22.09 0.90 -0.81
CA SER A 510 -23.35 1.49 -0.34
C SER A 510 -23.14 2.83 0.36
N LEU A 511 -22.01 3.03 1.04
CA LEU A 511 -21.64 4.34 1.59
C LEU A 511 -21.35 5.37 0.49
N ASP A 512 -20.76 4.97 -0.65
CA ASP A 512 -20.58 5.85 -1.81
C ASP A 512 -21.91 6.20 -2.50
N SER A 513 -22.83 5.25 -2.57
CA SER A 513 -24.15 5.47 -3.19
C SER A 513 -25.20 6.05 -2.24
N GLU A 514 -24.83 6.35 -0.99
CA GLU A 514 -25.72 6.81 0.09
C GLU A 514 -26.91 5.86 0.36
N ASP A 515 -26.75 4.55 0.12
CA ASP A 515 -27.77 3.53 0.36
C ASP A 515 -27.75 3.04 1.81
N SER A 516 -28.50 3.73 2.66
CA SER A 516 -28.57 3.42 4.09
C SER A 516 -29.16 2.05 4.40
N GLN A 517 -30.04 1.50 3.56
CA GLN A 517 -30.69 0.21 3.81
C GLN A 517 -29.70 -0.94 3.66
N THR A 518 -28.91 -0.92 2.58
CA THR A 518 -27.86 -1.92 2.38
C THR A 518 -26.76 -1.80 3.42
N VAL A 519 -26.42 -0.58 3.88
CA VAL A 519 -25.47 -0.41 4.99
C VAL A 519 -25.97 -1.09 6.27
N LEU A 520 -27.23 -0.85 6.68
CA LEU A 520 -27.83 -1.50 7.84
C LEU A 520 -27.85 -3.02 7.70
N LYS A 521 -28.15 -3.53 6.50
CA LYS A 521 -28.11 -4.96 6.21
C LYS A 521 -26.72 -5.56 6.39
N CYS A 522 -25.68 -4.88 5.90
CA CYS A 522 -24.30 -5.30 6.09
C CYS A 522 -23.93 -5.35 7.59
N ILE A 523 -24.40 -4.38 8.38
CA ILE A 523 -24.19 -4.34 9.83
C ILE A 523 -24.84 -5.56 10.49
N THR A 524 -26.11 -5.88 10.17
CA THR A 524 -26.82 -7.04 10.73
C THR A 524 -26.15 -8.37 10.36
N ILE A 525 -25.74 -8.52 9.09
CA ILE A 525 -25.01 -9.72 8.63
C ILE A 525 -23.69 -9.87 9.41
N ALA A 526 -22.95 -8.78 9.56
CA ALA A 526 -21.67 -8.81 10.28
C ALA A 526 -21.85 -9.06 11.78
N GLU A 527 -22.85 -8.47 12.42
CA GLU A 527 -23.13 -8.66 13.86
C GLU A 527 -23.49 -10.11 14.17
N THR A 528 -24.40 -10.71 13.39
CA THR A 528 -24.85 -12.09 13.58
C THR A 528 -23.71 -13.11 13.38
N ARG A 529 -22.76 -12.81 12.48
CA ARG A 529 -21.65 -13.71 12.13
C ARG A 529 -20.40 -13.55 13.00
N ILE A 530 -20.34 -12.53 13.84
CA ILE A 530 -19.34 -12.46 14.91
C ILE A 530 -19.71 -13.43 16.05
N TYR A 531 -21.01 -13.71 16.23
CA TYR A 531 -21.53 -14.59 17.28
C TYR A 531 -21.13 -16.06 17.05
N GLY A 532 -20.63 -16.73 18.09
CA GLY A 532 -20.28 -18.17 18.05
C GLY A 532 -18.85 -18.51 17.62
N SER A 533 -18.05 -17.52 17.24
CA SER A 533 -16.63 -17.72 16.89
C SER A 533 -15.72 -17.30 18.04
N SER A 534 -15.35 -18.25 18.91
CA SER A 534 -14.14 -18.07 19.71
C SER A 534 -12.97 -18.02 18.73
N LEU A 535 -12.15 -16.97 18.77
CA LEU A 535 -10.87 -17.03 18.09
C LEU A 535 -10.10 -18.21 18.71
N ASP A 536 -9.85 -19.24 17.90
CA ASP A 536 -9.09 -20.42 18.32
C ASP A 536 -7.76 -19.94 18.93
N SER A 537 -7.59 -20.09 20.25
CA SER A 537 -6.41 -19.61 20.97
C SER A 537 -5.13 -20.36 20.59
N ALA A 538 -5.26 -21.44 19.82
CA ALA A 538 -4.17 -22.28 19.34
C ALA A 538 -3.47 -21.71 18.10
N HIS A 539 -4.11 -20.84 17.32
CA HIS A 539 -3.51 -20.32 16.10
C HIS A 539 -2.60 -19.11 16.38
N LEU A 540 -1.54 -18.97 15.58
CA LEU A 540 -0.63 -17.83 15.63
C LEU A 540 -1.45 -16.52 15.56
N ALA A 541 -1.27 -15.61 16.54
CA ALA A 541 -2.04 -14.36 16.63
C ALA A 541 -2.00 -13.52 15.33
N ALA A 542 -0.91 -13.65 14.57
CA ALA A 542 -0.73 -13.06 13.24
C ALA A 542 -1.83 -13.44 12.24
N PHE A 543 -2.40 -14.65 12.35
CA PHE A 543 -3.40 -15.20 11.43
C PHE A 543 -4.82 -14.75 11.72
N ASN A 544 -5.08 -14.18 12.90
CA ASN A 544 -6.42 -13.70 13.27
C ASN A 544 -7.00 -12.72 12.24
N ARG A 545 -6.15 -11.93 11.56
CA ARG A 545 -6.55 -11.00 10.50
C ARG A 545 -7.13 -11.68 9.26
N PHE A 546 -6.86 -12.97 9.07
CA PHE A 546 -7.33 -13.80 7.95
C PHE A 546 -8.59 -14.60 8.32
N THR A 547 -9.33 -14.18 9.35
CA THR A 547 -10.56 -14.86 9.78
C THR A 547 -11.78 -14.02 9.45
N ALA A 548 -12.89 -14.68 9.10
CA ALA A 548 -14.16 -14.01 8.82
C ALA A 548 -14.64 -13.11 10.00
N PRO A 549 -14.59 -13.55 11.27
CA PRO A 549 -14.98 -12.71 12.41
C PRO A 549 -14.16 -11.43 12.51
N TRP A 550 -12.85 -11.50 12.24
CA TRP A 550 -12.01 -10.30 12.26
C TRP A 550 -12.42 -9.30 11.18
N VAL A 551 -12.76 -9.77 9.97
CA VAL A 551 -13.29 -8.89 8.92
C VAL A 551 -14.64 -8.30 9.32
N TYR A 552 -15.57 -9.12 9.80
CA TYR A 552 -16.88 -8.64 10.26
C TYR A 552 -16.77 -7.62 11.39
N SER A 553 -15.82 -7.76 12.31
CA SER A 553 -15.59 -6.78 13.36
C SER A 553 -15.26 -5.38 12.81
N LYS A 554 -14.59 -5.30 11.64
CA LYS A 554 -14.34 -4.02 10.96
C LYS A 554 -15.60 -3.45 10.34
N VAL A 555 -16.44 -4.30 9.75
CA VAL A 555 -17.75 -3.91 9.19
C VAL A 555 -18.65 -3.37 10.30
N VAL A 556 -18.80 -4.10 11.41
CA VAL A 556 -19.57 -3.67 12.58
C VAL A 556 -19.03 -2.36 13.14
N PHE A 557 -17.71 -2.23 13.27
CA PHE A 557 -17.11 -1.02 13.79
C PHE A 557 -17.31 0.20 12.88
N LEU A 558 -17.26 0.04 11.55
CA LEU A 558 -17.68 1.09 10.63
C LEU A 558 -19.18 1.40 10.76
N GLY A 559 -19.98 0.36 11.06
CA GLY A 559 -21.40 0.47 11.31
C GLY A 559 -21.74 1.33 12.53
N VAL A 560 -20.95 1.21 13.59
CA VAL A 560 -21.01 2.09 14.77
C VAL A 560 -20.87 3.55 14.33
N SER A 561 -19.82 3.89 13.56
CA SER A 561 -19.63 5.26 13.09
C SER A 561 -20.77 5.75 12.19
N PHE A 562 -21.35 4.86 11.37
CA PHE A 562 -22.53 5.18 10.57
C PHE A 562 -23.76 5.50 11.47
N LEU A 563 -24.02 4.70 12.50
CA LEU A 563 -25.12 4.91 13.45
C LEU A 563 -24.93 6.16 14.32
N GLU A 564 -23.70 6.42 14.78
CA GLU A 564 -23.32 7.64 15.50
C GLU A 564 -23.63 8.90 14.68
N ASN A 565 -23.32 8.89 13.37
CA ASN A 565 -23.64 9.99 12.46
C ASN A 565 -25.17 10.21 12.30
N LEU A 566 -25.96 9.13 12.42
CA LEU A 566 -27.42 9.19 12.46
C LEU A 566 -27.97 9.48 13.87
N LYS A 567 -27.11 9.67 14.88
CA LYS A 567 -27.46 9.84 16.30
C LYS A 567 -28.21 8.64 16.90
N ARG A 568 -28.07 7.45 16.32
CA ARG A 568 -28.67 6.18 16.80
C ARG A 568 -27.75 5.54 17.86
N TYR A 569 -27.52 6.27 18.95
CA TYR A 569 -26.54 5.87 19.97
C TYR A 569 -26.89 4.57 20.72
N ASN A 570 -28.18 4.25 20.89
CA ASN A 570 -28.62 2.99 21.49
C ASN A 570 -28.04 1.77 20.74
N GLU A 571 -28.17 1.77 19.42
CA GLU A 571 -27.69 0.69 18.57
C GLU A 571 -26.17 0.67 18.46
N ALA A 572 -25.53 1.85 18.40
CA ALA A 572 -24.08 1.97 18.46
C ALA A 572 -23.51 1.35 19.76
N VAL A 573 -24.11 1.65 20.91
CA VAL A 573 -23.75 1.08 22.22
C VAL A 573 -23.93 -0.44 22.23
N TYR A 574 -25.03 -0.95 21.67
CA TYR A 574 -25.24 -2.41 21.53
C TYR A 574 -24.09 -3.06 20.75
N LEU A 575 -23.76 -2.54 19.56
CA LEU A 575 -22.68 -3.07 18.71
C LEU A 575 -21.31 -2.95 19.38
N LEU A 576 -21.04 -1.87 20.12
CA LEU A 576 -19.77 -1.71 20.85
C LEU A 576 -19.63 -2.73 21.98
N ARG A 577 -20.71 -3.00 22.72
CA ARG A 577 -20.73 -4.07 23.74
C ARG A 577 -20.55 -5.45 23.11
N ARG A 578 -21.13 -5.67 21.93
CA ARG A 578 -20.93 -6.90 21.13
C ARG A 578 -19.46 -7.07 20.75
N LEU A 579 -18.82 -6.04 20.19
CA LEU A 579 -17.39 -6.09 19.85
C LEU A 579 -16.51 -6.41 21.07
N LEU A 580 -16.76 -5.74 22.20
CA LEU A 580 -15.99 -5.96 23.44
C LEU A 580 -16.22 -7.34 24.07
N SER A 581 -17.36 -7.99 23.83
CA SER A 581 -17.64 -9.34 24.35
C SER A 581 -17.07 -10.45 23.47
N CYS A 582 -17.00 -10.25 22.15
CA CYS A 582 -16.55 -11.26 21.20
C CYS A 582 -15.02 -11.26 20.99
N PHE A 583 -14.35 -10.13 21.20
CA PHE A 583 -12.92 -9.97 20.91
C PHE A 583 -12.13 -9.59 22.16
N ASN A 584 -11.76 -10.58 22.97
CA ASN A 584 -11.09 -10.37 24.26
C ASN A 584 -9.60 -9.97 24.13
N CYS A 585 -8.96 -10.31 23.02
CA CYS A 585 -7.54 -10.08 22.78
C CYS A 585 -7.28 -9.29 21.47
N ASP A 586 -7.99 -8.17 21.28
CA ASP A 586 -7.85 -7.31 20.09
C ASP A 586 -7.30 -5.94 20.45
N GLY A 587 -6.30 -5.47 19.70
CA GLY A 587 -5.68 -4.15 19.91
C GLY A 587 -6.64 -2.96 19.71
N ARG A 588 -7.82 -3.15 19.12
CA ARG A 588 -8.85 -2.10 18.93
C ARG A 588 -9.76 -1.93 20.14
N ARG A 589 -9.68 -2.80 21.16
CA ARG A 589 -10.53 -2.72 22.37
C ARG A 589 -10.48 -1.36 23.03
N GLY A 590 -9.30 -0.74 23.13
CA GLY A 590 -9.16 0.62 23.64
C GLY A 590 -10.02 1.64 22.88
N HIS A 591 -10.06 1.55 21.56
CA HIS A 591 -10.88 2.45 20.75
C HIS A 591 -12.38 2.21 20.97
N TRP A 592 -12.80 0.94 20.99
CA TRP A 592 -14.21 0.58 21.25
C TRP A 592 -14.68 1.04 22.62
N THR A 593 -13.87 0.87 23.66
CA THR A 593 -14.20 1.31 25.02
C THR A 593 -14.32 2.83 25.13
N VAL A 594 -13.44 3.58 24.45
CA VAL A 594 -13.53 5.04 24.38
C VAL A 594 -14.82 5.49 23.68
N ARG A 595 -15.19 4.85 22.55
CA ARG A 595 -16.44 5.13 21.85
C ARG A 595 -17.66 4.78 22.71
N LEU A 596 -17.67 3.61 23.36
CA LEU A 596 -18.77 3.16 24.23
C LEU A 596 -19.01 4.15 25.38
N SER A 597 -17.94 4.56 26.05
CA SER A 597 -18.03 5.55 27.12
C SER A 597 -18.51 6.92 26.60
N THR A 598 -18.15 7.29 25.36
CA THR A 598 -18.62 8.54 24.72
C THR A 598 -20.11 8.48 24.38
N ASP A 599 -20.57 7.39 23.78
CA ASP A 599 -21.97 7.25 23.36
C ASP A 599 -22.92 7.16 24.57
N LEU A 600 -22.49 6.54 25.67
CA LEU A 600 -23.23 6.55 26.94
C LEU A 600 -23.41 7.97 27.50
N GLU A 601 -22.43 8.87 27.33
CA GLU A 601 -22.61 10.29 27.67
C GLU A 601 -23.62 10.99 26.76
N HIS A 602 -23.60 10.70 25.45
CA HIS A 602 -24.60 11.24 24.51
C HIS A 602 -26.02 10.78 24.84
N MET A 603 -26.17 9.59 25.43
CA MET A 603 -27.44 9.06 25.93
C MET A 603 -27.84 9.58 27.32
N GLY A 604 -27.06 10.48 27.93
CA GLY A 604 -27.36 10.98 29.28
C GLY A 604 -27.10 9.98 30.41
N ARG A 605 -26.23 8.97 30.20
CA ARG A 605 -25.86 7.94 31.18
C ARG A 605 -24.41 8.10 31.67
N PRO A 606 -24.06 9.21 32.35
CA PRO A 606 -22.66 9.53 32.71
C PRO A 606 -22.07 8.59 33.77
N ASN A 607 -22.88 7.97 34.63
CA ASN A 607 -22.39 7.02 35.64
C ASN A 607 -21.92 5.71 35.00
N GLU A 608 -22.65 5.23 34.00
CA GLU A 608 -22.22 4.07 33.22
C GLU A 608 -21.03 4.41 32.32
N SER A 609 -21.03 5.59 31.72
CA SER A 609 -19.87 6.09 30.97
C SER A 609 -18.60 6.09 31.84
N LEU A 610 -18.68 6.56 33.09
CA LEU A 610 -17.58 6.53 34.05
C LEU A 610 -17.17 5.08 34.39
N SER A 611 -18.13 4.20 34.67
CA SER A 611 -17.86 2.79 34.97
C SER A 611 -17.13 2.09 33.81
N VAL A 612 -17.57 2.31 32.57
CA VAL A 612 -16.91 1.78 31.37
C VAL A 612 -15.49 2.33 31.23
N ALA A 613 -15.27 3.62 31.51
CA ALA A 613 -13.95 4.21 31.45
C ALA A 613 -13.00 3.66 32.53
N GLU A 614 -13.49 3.47 33.76
CA GLU A 614 -12.73 2.86 34.87
C GLU A 614 -12.37 1.40 34.54
N GLN A 615 -13.34 0.59 34.08
CA GLN A 615 -13.10 -0.80 33.67
C GLN A 615 -12.14 -0.90 32.49
N GLY A 616 -12.25 0.00 31.50
CA GLY A 616 -11.35 0.05 30.36
C GLY A 616 -9.89 0.30 30.72
N LEU A 617 -9.61 0.96 31.85
CA LEU A 617 -8.23 1.16 32.31
C LEU A 617 -7.61 -0.09 32.94
N LEU A 618 -8.44 -1.04 33.36
CA LEU A 618 -8.02 -2.36 33.86
C LEU A 618 -7.76 -3.36 32.72
N ASP A 619 -8.24 -3.07 31.51
CA ASP A 619 -8.08 -3.94 30.35
C ASP A 619 -6.67 -3.77 29.74
N PRO A 620 -5.86 -4.85 29.66
CA PRO A 620 -4.48 -4.79 29.15
C PRO A 620 -4.38 -4.44 27.66
N TRP A 621 -5.47 -4.58 26.89
CA TRP A 621 -5.52 -4.24 25.47
C TRP A 621 -5.87 -2.77 25.22
N VAL A 622 -6.01 -1.97 26.28
CA VAL A 622 -6.22 -0.52 26.19
C VAL A 622 -4.89 0.22 26.36
N ARG A 623 -4.32 0.62 25.22
CA ARG A 623 -2.94 1.15 25.11
C ARG A 623 -2.91 2.54 24.47
N ALA A 624 -1.71 3.13 24.45
CA ALA A 624 -1.37 4.38 23.76
C ALA A 624 -2.45 5.47 23.92
N GLY A 625 -2.90 6.09 22.82
CA GLY A 625 -3.88 7.17 22.84
C GLY A 625 -5.23 6.80 23.48
N SER A 626 -5.69 5.55 23.33
CA SER A 626 -6.95 5.12 23.95
C SER A 626 -6.86 5.11 25.47
N ARG A 627 -5.70 4.71 26.03
CA ARG A 627 -5.47 4.75 27.48
C ARG A 627 -5.50 6.18 28.02
N ILE A 628 -4.81 7.11 27.35
CA ILE A 628 -4.83 8.54 27.71
C ILE A 628 -6.26 9.10 27.64
N ALA A 629 -7.01 8.77 26.60
CA ALA A 629 -8.39 9.21 26.42
C ALA A 629 -9.30 8.77 27.59
N LEU A 630 -9.18 7.51 28.03
CA LEU A 630 -9.94 7.00 29.17
C LEU A 630 -9.51 7.64 30.49
N GLN A 631 -8.21 7.79 30.75
CA GLN A 631 -7.72 8.43 31.97
C GLN A 631 -8.27 9.86 32.12
N ARG A 632 -8.19 10.66 31.04
CA ARG A 632 -8.74 12.03 31.02
C ARG A 632 -10.26 12.04 31.21
N ARG A 633 -10.96 11.05 30.66
CA ARG A 633 -12.40 10.91 30.86
C ARG A 633 -12.75 10.60 32.30
N VAL A 634 -12.03 9.68 32.94
CA VAL A 634 -12.20 9.38 34.38
C VAL A 634 -11.98 10.65 35.20
N LEU A 635 -10.89 11.40 34.98
CA LEU A 635 -10.65 12.67 35.69
C LEU A 635 -11.76 13.71 35.50
N ARG A 636 -12.37 13.76 34.30
CA ARG A 636 -13.49 14.67 34.01
C ARG A 636 -14.79 14.23 34.67
N LEU A 637 -15.13 12.93 34.60
CA LEU A 637 -16.40 12.38 35.05
C LEU A 637 -16.46 12.07 36.55
N ALA A 638 -15.34 11.67 37.15
CA ALA A 638 -15.24 11.29 38.56
C ALA A 638 -15.34 12.47 39.53
N LYS A 639 -15.65 13.69 39.06
CA LYS A 639 -15.86 14.83 39.95
C LYS A 639 -17.07 14.62 40.86
N PRO A 640 -17.07 15.17 42.10
CA PRO A 640 -18.22 15.09 42.99
C PRO A 640 -19.52 15.60 42.31
N PRO A 641 -20.67 14.94 42.57
CA PRO A 641 -20.91 13.90 43.57
C PRO A 641 -20.64 12.45 43.11
N ARG A 642 -20.10 12.21 41.90
CA ARG A 642 -19.97 10.84 41.35
C ARG A 642 -18.85 10.03 42.00
N ARG A 643 -17.69 10.64 42.22
CA ARG A 643 -16.63 10.10 43.08
C ARG A 643 -16.14 11.22 44.00
N TRP A 644 -15.87 10.86 45.25
CA TRP A 644 -15.31 11.78 46.25
C TRP A 644 -13.79 11.73 46.29
N LYS A 645 -13.20 10.69 45.70
CA LYS A 645 -11.75 10.52 45.53
C LYS A 645 -11.45 10.47 44.03
N THR A 646 -10.62 11.39 43.55
CA THR A 646 -10.11 11.36 42.18
C THR A 646 -8.99 10.32 42.12
N PRO A 647 -9.02 9.35 41.18
CA PRO A 647 -7.91 8.42 41.02
C PRO A 647 -6.64 9.15 40.58
N THR A 648 -5.53 8.84 41.24
CA THR A 648 -4.19 9.30 40.86
C THR A 648 -3.64 8.37 39.79
N PHE A 649 -3.45 8.89 38.58
CA PHE A 649 -2.70 8.20 37.53
C PHE A 649 -1.21 8.53 37.67
N PRO A 650 -0.30 7.71 37.10
CA PRO A 650 1.11 8.06 37.04
C PRO A 650 1.30 9.49 36.52
N ASN A 651 2.28 10.22 37.06
CA ASN A 651 2.55 11.65 36.84
C ASN A 651 2.62 12.10 35.36
N LEU A 652 2.70 11.17 34.40
CA LEU A 652 2.74 11.46 32.96
C LEU A 652 1.59 12.37 32.47
N ILE A 653 0.36 12.24 32.95
CA ILE A 653 -0.75 13.06 32.42
C ILE A 653 -0.66 14.52 32.88
N GLU A 654 -0.07 14.73 34.08
CA GLU A 654 0.08 16.03 34.70
C GLU A 654 1.31 16.79 34.18
N ASN A 655 2.24 16.09 33.52
CA ASN A 655 3.38 16.71 32.86
C ASN A 655 2.89 17.74 31.83
N LYS A 656 3.25 18.99 32.08
CA LYS A 656 2.95 20.10 31.18
C LYS A 656 3.89 20.00 29.98
N ILE A 657 3.33 19.71 28.82
CA ILE A 657 4.07 19.72 27.55
C ILE A 657 4.45 21.19 27.25
N PRO A 658 5.72 21.50 26.95
CA PRO A 658 6.14 22.85 26.58
C PRO A 658 5.35 23.37 25.38
N GLU A 659 4.94 24.64 25.42
CA GLU A 659 4.19 25.28 24.34
C GLU A 659 4.85 26.60 23.93
N VAL A 660 5.03 26.80 22.62
CA VAL A 660 5.44 28.06 21.99
C VAL A 660 4.30 28.57 21.14
N THR A 661 4.14 29.89 21.06
CA THR A 661 3.12 30.51 20.21
C THR A 661 3.80 31.42 19.20
N ILE A 662 3.50 31.19 17.92
CA ILE A 662 3.97 32.03 16.81
C ILE A 662 2.80 32.71 16.13
N GLN A 663 3.08 33.83 15.48
CA GLN A 663 2.11 34.59 14.71
C GLN A 663 2.21 34.21 13.22
N GLY A 664 1.06 34.15 12.55
CA GLY A 664 0.99 33.85 11.13
C GLY A 664 -0.13 34.63 10.45
N ARG A 665 0.17 35.27 9.31
CA ARG A 665 -0.84 35.97 8.49
C ARG A 665 -1.66 34.94 7.72
N SER A 666 -2.89 34.69 8.17
CA SER A 666 -3.80 33.71 7.56
C SER A 666 -4.40 34.21 6.24
N LEU A 667 -4.45 33.35 5.23
CA LEU A 667 -5.06 33.61 3.92
C LEU A 667 -6.55 33.25 3.90
N ASN A 668 -6.91 32.07 4.42
CA ASN A 668 -8.26 31.53 4.39
C ASN A 668 -8.61 30.91 5.75
N CYS A 669 -9.74 31.29 6.32
CA CYS A 669 -10.29 30.73 7.57
C CYS A 669 -11.59 29.94 7.33
N GLU A 670 -11.72 29.28 6.18
CA GLU A 670 -12.90 28.48 5.84
C GLU A 670 -12.89 27.12 6.55
N VAL A 671 -14.01 26.77 7.18
CA VAL A 671 -14.17 25.50 7.90
C VAL A 671 -14.16 24.34 6.89
N GLY A 672 -13.11 23.50 6.96
CA GLY A 672 -12.95 22.31 6.12
C GLY A 672 -11.92 22.43 4.99
N MET A 673 -11.26 23.58 4.85
CA MET A 673 -10.07 23.73 4.00
C MET A 673 -8.79 23.75 4.85
N LYS A 674 -7.66 23.30 4.29
CA LYS A 674 -6.35 23.44 4.96
C LYS A 674 -6.04 24.94 5.12
N ASN A 675 -5.75 25.37 6.34
CA ASN A 675 -5.32 26.74 6.60
C ASN A 675 -4.02 27.03 5.83
N ARG A 676 -3.99 28.16 5.11
CA ARG A 676 -2.81 28.64 4.41
C ARG A 676 -2.35 29.96 5.04
N PHE A 677 -1.05 30.16 5.10
CA PHE A 677 -0.43 31.34 5.68
C PHE A 677 0.52 31.98 4.68
N TYR A 678 0.83 33.26 4.87
CA TYR A 678 1.99 33.88 4.22
C TYR A 678 3.25 33.55 5.04
N GLY A 679 4.27 33.00 4.39
CA GLY A 679 5.59 32.80 4.96
C GLY A 679 6.34 34.12 5.16
N GLU A 680 7.50 34.04 5.82
CA GLU A 680 8.42 35.17 5.99
C GLU A 680 8.97 35.68 4.64
N ASP A 681 9.05 34.79 3.67
CA ASP A 681 9.39 35.04 2.26
C ASP A 681 8.26 35.70 1.45
N GLY A 682 7.07 35.86 2.03
CA GLY A 682 5.89 36.40 1.36
C GLY A 682 5.13 35.38 0.51
N GLU A 683 5.59 34.13 0.45
CA GLU A 683 4.95 33.05 -0.33
C GLU A 683 3.86 32.32 0.46
N GLN A 684 2.94 31.65 -0.24
CA GLN A 684 1.85 30.92 0.41
C GLN A 684 2.29 29.55 0.91
N CYS A 685 2.30 29.35 2.23
CA CYS A 685 2.75 28.12 2.87
C CYS A 685 1.68 27.45 3.78
N GLY A 686 1.93 26.20 4.16
CA GLY A 686 1.17 25.48 5.18
C GLY A 686 1.60 25.86 6.60
N VAL A 687 0.84 25.43 7.61
CA VAL A 687 1.14 25.78 9.01
C VAL A 687 2.47 25.18 9.49
N GLU A 688 2.80 23.99 9.02
CA GLU A 688 4.02 23.27 9.34
C GLU A 688 5.25 23.93 8.71
N GLN A 689 5.11 24.42 7.47
CA GLN A 689 6.16 25.16 6.77
C GLN A 689 6.42 26.52 7.43
N LEU A 690 5.38 27.21 7.88
CA LEU A 690 5.53 28.46 8.63
C LEU A 690 6.28 28.23 9.95
N ALA A 691 5.96 27.15 10.67
CA ALA A 691 6.69 26.78 11.87
C ALA A 691 8.17 26.46 11.56
N LEU A 692 8.48 25.74 10.47
CA LEU A 692 9.86 25.51 10.03
C LEU A 692 10.62 26.80 9.75
N GLN A 693 10.01 27.77 9.05
CA GLN A 693 10.60 29.09 8.80
C GLN A 693 10.95 29.79 10.12
N TYR A 694 10.01 29.82 11.07
CA TYR A 694 10.22 30.40 12.40
C TYR A 694 11.42 29.77 13.12
N TYR A 695 11.48 28.43 13.23
CA TYR A 695 12.56 27.75 13.94
C TYR A 695 13.92 27.91 13.25
N ASN A 696 13.94 28.04 11.92
CA ASN A 696 15.16 28.30 11.15
C ASN A 696 15.67 29.74 11.31
N GLY A 697 14.78 30.70 11.56
CA GLY A 697 15.13 32.10 11.78
C GLY A 697 15.93 32.35 13.07
N GLU A 698 16.58 33.51 13.15
CA GLU A 698 17.38 33.92 14.31
C GLU A 698 16.55 33.94 15.61
N GLY A 699 15.27 34.31 15.52
CA GLY A 699 14.33 34.34 16.64
C GLY A 699 13.82 32.96 17.09
N GLY A 700 13.94 31.92 16.26
CA GLY A 700 13.54 30.55 16.57
C GLY A 700 14.68 29.62 16.99
N GLY A 701 15.92 30.11 16.94
CA GLY A 701 17.10 29.41 17.44
C GLY A 701 17.96 28.72 16.37
N GLY A 702 17.76 29.02 15.08
CA GLY A 702 18.62 28.55 13.99
C GLY A 702 18.57 27.04 13.77
N TRP A 703 17.40 26.43 13.87
CA TRP A 703 17.22 24.99 13.68
C TRP A 703 17.09 24.63 12.21
N GLN A 704 17.73 23.54 11.82
CA GLN A 704 17.37 22.82 10.61
C GLN A 704 16.19 21.88 10.92
N GLY A 705 15.34 21.58 9.95
CA GLY A 705 14.22 20.69 10.21
C GLY A 705 13.44 20.26 8.98
N ILE A 706 12.67 19.19 9.15
CA ILE A 706 11.81 18.61 8.12
C ILE A 706 10.45 18.22 8.67
N HIS A 707 9.44 18.29 7.80
CA HIS A 707 8.08 17.83 8.08
C HIS A 707 7.93 16.36 7.70
N THR A 708 7.88 15.48 8.70
CA THR A 708 8.06 14.03 8.50
C THR A 708 6.95 13.17 9.08
N GLU A 709 6.18 13.70 10.04
CA GLU A 709 5.22 12.95 10.83
C GLU A 709 5.85 11.63 11.35
N SER A 710 5.16 10.51 11.22
CA SER A 710 5.66 9.20 11.68
C SER A 710 6.67 8.55 10.71
N SER A 711 6.75 9.00 9.46
CA SER A 711 7.43 8.26 8.40
C SER A 711 8.95 8.17 8.54
N ILE A 712 9.62 9.21 9.07
CA ILE A 712 11.07 9.16 9.31
C ILE A 712 11.40 8.14 10.39
N TRP A 713 10.59 8.09 11.45
CA TRP A 713 10.79 7.18 12.58
C TRP A 713 10.56 5.72 12.20
N LEU A 714 9.56 5.46 11.35
CA LEU A 714 9.35 4.12 10.80
C LEU A 714 10.47 3.70 9.83
N THR A 715 11.04 4.67 9.10
CA THR A 715 12.21 4.43 8.24
C THR A 715 13.44 4.08 9.07
N ILE A 716 13.74 4.88 10.12
CA ILE A 716 14.83 4.61 11.05
C ILE A 716 14.65 3.24 11.72
N PHE A 717 13.44 2.93 12.21
CA PHE A 717 13.12 1.62 12.80
C PHE A 717 13.39 0.48 11.82
N GLY A 718 12.90 0.59 10.58
CA GLY A 718 13.10 -0.43 9.55
C GLY A 718 14.57 -0.65 9.20
N LEU A 719 15.37 0.42 9.14
CA LEU A 719 16.81 0.32 8.86
C LEU A 719 17.59 -0.27 10.03
N LEU A 720 17.33 0.18 11.26
CA LEU A 720 18.06 -0.27 12.45
C LEU A 720 17.74 -1.71 12.87
N LEU A 721 16.54 -2.20 12.57
CA LEU A 721 16.07 -3.55 12.90
C LEU A 721 15.91 -4.44 11.65
N TRP A 722 16.53 -4.10 10.52
CA TRP A 722 16.33 -4.81 9.25
C TRP A 722 16.53 -6.33 9.37
N ASP A 723 17.68 -6.76 9.92
CA ASP A 723 18.01 -8.18 10.10
C ASP A 723 17.05 -8.91 11.04
N ILE A 724 16.47 -8.18 12.01
CA ILE A 724 15.49 -8.71 12.97
C ILE A 724 14.11 -8.82 12.31
N LEU A 725 13.73 -7.85 11.48
CA LEU A 725 12.46 -7.87 10.75
C LEU A 725 12.40 -9.06 9.81
N PHE A 726 13.52 -9.40 9.16
CA PHE A 726 13.63 -10.48 8.19
C PHE A 726 14.35 -11.73 8.72
N SER A 727 14.42 -11.87 10.06
CA SER A 727 14.99 -13.04 10.71
C SER A 727 14.16 -14.31 10.45
N ASP A 728 14.83 -15.46 10.47
CA ASP A 728 14.25 -16.79 10.31
C ASP A 728 13.30 -17.15 11.48
N VAL A 729 12.01 -16.80 11.37
CA VAL A 729 10.95 -17.18 12.32
C VAL A 729 9.86 -18.01 11.63
N PRO A 730 9.49 -19.19 12.15
CA PRO A 730 8.48 -20.03 11.54
C PRO A 730 7.12 -19.34 11.35
N GLY A 731 6.55 -19.47 10.15
CA GLY A 731 5.18 -19.04 9.85
C GLY A 731 4.94 -17.54 9.67
N VAL A 732 5.92 -16.67 9.90
CA VAL A 732 5.75 -15.22 9.70
C VAL A 732 5.99 -14.79 8.25
N PHE A 733 6.68 -15.62 7.47
CA PHE A 733 6.88 -15.48 6.02
C PHE A 733 6.34 -16.71 5.31
N GLN A 734 5.34 -16.51 4.46
CA GLN A 734 4.59 -17.53 3.75
C GLN A 734 4.87 -17.49 2.24
N THR A 735 5.18 -16.31 1.71
CA THR A 735 5.56 -16.10 0.31
C THR A 735 6.73 -15.14 0.20
N ARG A 736 7.44 -15.18 -0.94
CA ARG A 736 8.62 -14.33 -1.23
C ARG A 736 8.29 -12.86 -1.51
N PHE A 737 7.03 -12.46 -1.37
CA PHE A 737 6.52 -11.14 -1.78
C PHE A 737 5.95 -10.33 -0.61
N GLN A 738 6.30 -10.72 0.63
CA GLN A 738 6.00 -9.95 1.82
C GLN A 738 7.02 -8.83 2.03
N THR A 739 6.50 -7.69 2.50
CA THR A 739 7.29 -6.48 2.85
C THR A 739 7.54 -6.34 4.35
N ALA A 740 6.98 -7.26 5.15
CA ALA A 740 7.15 -7.34 6.60
C ALA A 740 6.73 -8.74 7.09
N PRO A 741 7.20 -9.18 8.26
CA PRO A 741 6.73 -10.43 8.86
C PRO A 741 5.27 -10.29 9.31
N LEU A 742 4.49 -11.37 9.18
CA LEU A 742 3.05 -11.38 9.51
C LEU A 742 2.76 -11.09 10.99
N ASP A 743 3.74 -11.20 11.89
CA ASP A 743 3.57 -10.92 13.30
C ASP A 743 3.91 -9.49 13.71
N LEU A 744 4.42 -8.62 12.81
CA LEU A 744 4.89 -7.26 13.13
C LEU A 744 3.86 -6.41 13.91
N GLU A 745 2.57 -6.55 13.60
CA GLU A 745 1.49 -5.81 14.26
C GLU A 745 0.87 -6.55 15.46
N THR A 746 1.59 -7.51 16.03
CA THR A 746 1.14 -8.36 17.14
C THR A 746 2.18 -8.40 18.26
N GLU A 747 1.76 -8.79 19.46
CA GLU A 747 2.68 -8.90 20.61
C GLU A 747 3.77 -9.97 20.40
N SER A 748 3.51 -10.99 19.56
CA SER A 748 4.47 -12.06 19.34
C SER A 748 5.74 -11.59 18.63
N PHE A 749 5.70 -10.48 17.87
CA PHE A 749 6.89 -9.97 17.19
C PHE A 749 8.03 -9.68 18.18
N TYR A 750 7.73 -8.88 19.20
CA TYR A 750 8.70 -8.56 20.25
C TYR A 750 9.00 -9.77 21.14
N LEU A 751 7.97 -10.53 21.56
CA LEU A 751 8.18 -11.66 22.47
C LEU A 751 9.06 -12.75 21.86
N THR A 752 8.90 -13.05 20.57
CA THR A 752 9.66 -14.09 19.86
C THR A 752 11.11 -13.66 19.62
N ARG A 753 11.35 -12.36 19.43
CA ARG A 753 12.66 -11.79 19.08
C ARG A 753 13.26 -10.97 20.22
N LYS A 754 12.81 -11.16 21.45
CA LYS A 754 13.11 -10.27 22.58
C LYS A 754 14.62 -10.12 22.80
N GLU A 755 15.35 -11.22 22.85
CA GLU A 755 16.79 -11.22 23.11
C GLU A 755 17.56 -10.50 22.01
N THR A 756 17.26 -10.81 20.74
CA THR A 756 17.89 -10.17 19.57
C THR A 756 17.55 -8.69 19.46
N ILE A 757 16.29 -8.31 19.76
CA ILE A 757 15.86 -6.92 19.77
C ILE A 757 16.60 -6.16 20.86
N GLU A 758 16.59 -6.63 22.11
CA GLU A 758 17.24 -5.91 23.20
C GLU A 758 18.76 -5.79 23.00
N SER A 759 19.42 -6.83 22.47
CA SER A 759 20.84 -6.75 22.11
C SER A 759 21.12 -5.70 21.02
N GLN A 760 20.29 -5.63 19.99
CA GLN A 760 20.43 -4.62 18.94
C GLN A 760 20.19 -3.20 19.48
N LEU A 761 19.17 -3.04 20.32
CA LEU A 761 18.85 -1.76 20.95
C LEU A 761 19.95 -1.30 21.92
N GLU A 762 20.65 -2.22 22.58
CA GLU A 762 21.82 -1.91 23.40
C GLU A 762 22.97 -1.36 22.55
N LYS A 763 23.26 -1.96 21.38
CA LYS A 763 24.24 -1.41 20.43
C LYS A 763 23.86 0.00 19.96
N VAL A 764 22.59 0.21 19.62
CA VAL A 764 22.05 1.53 19.23
C VAL A 764 22.22 2.54 20.37
N ALA A 765 21.91 2.15 21.61
CA ALA A 765 22.09 3.00 22.78
C ALA A 765 23.56 3.37 23.03
N ASN A 766 24.49 2.46 22.73
CA ASN A 766 25.94 2.62 22.87
C ASN A 766 26.62 3.34 21.69
N GLY A 767 25.86 3.98 20.80
CA GLY A 767 26.39 4.87 19.76
C GLY A 767 26.50 4.25 18.36
N MET A 768 26.13 2.99 18.15
CA MET A 768 26.21 2.32 16.83
C MET A 768 25.06 2.69 15.87
N ALA A 769 24.14 3.57 16.29
CA ALA A 769 22.93 3.88 15.55
C ALA A 769 23.21 4.39 14.12
N GLU A 770 24.15 5.33 13.98
CA GLU A 770 24.47 5.92 12.68
C GLU A 770 25.12 4.91 11.74
N GLU A 771 26.07 4.10 12.23
CA GLU A 771 26.78 3.11 11.45
C GLU A 771 25.85 2.00 10.94
N ILE A 772 25.01 1.45 11.83
CA ILE A 772 24.00 0.44 11.46
C ILE A 772 23.04 1.02 10.41
N LEU A 773 22.62 2.28 10.58
CA LEU A 773 21.72 2.93 9.63
C LEU A 773 22.36 3.10 8.26
N ILE A 774 23.61 3.53 8.17
CA ILE A 774 24.34 3.71 6.91
C ILE A 774 24.47 2.37 6.19
N ILE A 775 24.98 1.35 6.87
CA ILE A 775 25.17 0.01 6.30
C ILE A 775 23.84 -0.54 5.76
N SER A 776 22.79 -0.47 6.58
CA SER A 776 21.46 -0.94 6.20
C SER A 776 20.88 -0.14 5.01
N TYR A 777 21.06 1.18 5.00
CA TYR A 777 20.60 2.04 3.90
C TYR A 777 21.30 1.68 2.59
N GLU A 778 22.61 1.49 2.60
CA GLU A 778 23.40 1.18 1.40
C GLU A 778 23.11 -0.21 0.85
N ILE A 779 23.04 -1.23 1.71
CA ILE A 779 22.78 -2.62 1.31
C ILE A 779 21.35 -2.78 0.79
N HIS A 780 20.36 -2.19 1.47
CA HIS A 780 18.96 -2.50 1.22
C HIS A 780 18.22 -1.47 0.37
N ARG A 781 18.90 -0.42 -0.12
CA ARG A 781 18.28 0.66 -0.89
C ARG A 781 17.38 0.17 -2.02
N GLY A 782 16.12 0.64 -2.01
CA GLY A 782 15.11 0.27 -3.00
C GLY A 782 14.42 -1.08 -2.72
N THR A 783 14.67 -1.70 -1.58
CA THR A 783 14.00 -2.93 -1.14
C THR A 783 12.78 -2.62 -0.30
N ALA A 784 11.62 -3.17 -0.66
CA ALA A 784 10.35 -2.88 -0.02
C ALA A 784 10.33 -3.40 1.43
N CYS A 785 10.18 -2.48 2.38
CA CYS A 785 9.99 -2.81 3.78
C CYS A 785 8.86 -1.94 4.34
N ARG A 786 7.93 -2.53 5.08
CA ARG A 786 6.83 -1.79 5.71
C ARG A 786 7.41 -0.72 6.64
N GLY A 787 7.01 0.53 6.43
CA GLY A 787 7.48 1.68 7.21
C GLY A 787 8.70 2.42 6.64
N VAL A 788 9.43 1.84 5.68
CA VAL A 788 10.64 2.45 5.07
C VAL A 788 10.28 3.24 3.82
N ALA A 789 10.62 4.53 3.81
CA ALA A 789 10.32 5.46 2.72
C ALA A 789 11.59 5.94 2.00
N TRP A 790 12.13 5.12 1.09
CA TRP A 790 13.41 5.37 0.40
C TRP A 790 13.51 6.71 -0.34
N GLU A 791 12.42 7.13 -0.99
CA GLU A 791 12.40 8.35 -1.81
C GLU A 791 12.06 9.62 -1.01
N ARG A 792 11.68 9.48 0.27
CA ARG A 792 11.27 10.61 1.11
C ARG A 792 12.43 11.25 1.86
N PHE A 793 13.46 10.49 2.19
CA PHE A 793 14.56 10.92 3.05
C PHE A 793 15.92 10.59 2.43
N SER A 794 16.80 11.57 2.41
CA SER A 794 18.21 11.38 2.09
C SER A 794 18.94 10.68 3.24
N LEU A 795 20.07 10.04 2.92
CA LEU A 795 20.93 9.44 3.95
C LEU A 795 21.45 10.50 4.94
N GLU A 796 21.73 11.71 4.47
CA GLU A 796 22.21 12.82 5.30
C GLU A 796 21.19 13.23 6.37
N GLU A 797 19.91 13.35 5.99
CA GLU A 797 18.83 13.67 6.94
C GLU A 797 18.63 12.56 7.98
N LEU A 798 18.68 11.29 7.56
CA LEU A 798 18.54 10.16 8.47
C LEU A 798 19.71 10.07 9.47
N ARG A 799 20.94 10.33 9.01
CA ARG A 799 22.12 10.41 9.86
C ARG A 799 22.02 11.57 10.85
N ALA A 800 21.65 12.76 10.38
CA ALA A 800 21.47 13.92 11.24
C ALA A 800 20.40 13.66 12.32
N ALA A 801 19.30 13.00 11.96
CA ALA A 801 18.25 12.61 12.90
C ALA A 801 18.79 11.70 14.02
N VAL A 802 19.45 10.59 13.69
CA VAL A 802 19.93 9.65 14.73
C VAL A 802 21.07 10.23 15.56
N ALA A 803 21.97 11.01 14.97
CA ALA A 803 23.08 11.65 15.67
C ALA A 803 22.61 12.73 16.65
N CYS A 804 21.66 13.58 16.25
CA CYS A 804 21.18 14.69 17.08
C CYS A 804 20.18 14.26 18.16
N VAL A 805 19.42 13.19 17.92
CA VAL A 805 18.48 12.61 18.91
C VAL A 805 19.23 11.83 19.99
N GLY A 806 20.32 11.15 19.61
CA GLY A 806 21.13 10.33 20.51
C GLY A 806 20.63 8.88 20.62
N GLY A 807 21.57 7.95 20.77
CA GLY A 807 21.32 6.50 20.72
C GLY A 807 20.30 6.00 21.76
N VAL A 808 20.31 6.51 22.99
CA VAL A 808 19.38 6.09 24.06
C VAL A 808 17.93 6.40 23.71
N CYS A 809 17.68 7.59 23.17
CA CYS A 809 16.37 8.04 22.72
C CYS A 809 15.89 7.21 21.52
N VAL A 810 16.76 7.01 20.52
CA VAL A 810 16.46 6.17 19.33
C VAL A 810 16.15 4.73 19.73
N ALA A 811 16.93 4.14 20.63
CA ALA A 811 16.72 2.78 21.13
C ALA A 811 15.37 2.64 21.85
N SER A 812 15.00 3.64 22.67
CA SER A 812 13.71 3.67 23.37
C SER A 812 12.54 3.74 22.39
N LEU A 813 12.62 4.61 21.38
CA LEU A 813 11.63 4.72 20.32
C LEU A 813 11.46 3.40 19.55
N CYS A 814 12.58 2.76 19.16
CA CYS A 814 12.54 1.50 18.44
C CYS A 814 11.97 0.37 19.30
N ARG A 815 12.20 0.39 20.63
CA ARG A 815 11.60 -0.55 21.57
C ARG A 815 10.08 -0.45 21.57
N TYR A 816 9.51 0.75 21.63
CA TYR A 816 8.06 0.94 21.61
C TYR A 816 7.43 0.49 20.29
N LEU A 817 8.09 0.77 19.16
CA LEU A 817 7.65 0.28 17.85
C LEU A 817 7.74 -1.25 17.75
N ALA A 818 8.78 -1.87 18.31
CA ALA A 818 8.88 -3.33 18.33
C ALA A 818 7.80 -3.97 19.22
N GLN A 819 7.54 -3.41 20.40
CA GLN A 819 6.55 -3.94 21.34
C GLN A 819 5.11 -3.81 20.85
N ASP A 820 4.77 -2.70 20.18
CA ASP A 820 3.41 -2.47 19.69
C ASP A 820 3.41 -1.54 18.45
N TYR A 821 3.92 -2.07 17.34
CA TYR A 821 4.02 -1.35 16.07
C TYR A 821 2.67 -0.76 15.65
N ARG A 822 1.59 -1.53 15.83
CA ARG A 822 0.24 -1.13 15.42
C ARG A 822 -0.23 0.14 16.11
N ASN A 823 -0.05 0.25 17.43
CA ASN A 823 -0.48 1.41 18.20
C ASN A 823 0.47 2.60 18.05
N TRP A 824 1.75 2.35 17.79
CA TRP A 824 2.76 3.40 17.78
C TRP A 824 3.16 3.88 16.37
N CYS A 825 2.76 3.21 15.29
CA CYS A 825 3.10 3.63 13.91
C CYS A 825 2.50 4.96 13.44
N SER A 826 1.72 5.65 14.28
CA SER A 826 1.10 6.94 13.93
C SER A 826 1.02 7.88 15.13
N GLY A 827 0.89 9.17 14.83
CA GLY A 827 0.73 10.24 15.81
C GLY A 827 2.04 10.79 16.36
N MET A 828 3.16 10.50 15.70
CA MET A 828 4.42 11.22 15.96
C MET A 828 4.28 12.71 15.66
N PRO A 829 5.06 13.57 16.33
CA PRO A 829 5.10 15.01 16.07
C PRO A 829 5.39 15.34 14.60
N ASP A 830 4.80 16.43 14.11
CA ASP A 830 4.90 16.84 12.70
C ASP A 830 6.36 17.10 12.26
N LEU A 831 7.10 17.87 13.07
CA LEU A 831 8.45 18.33 12.74
C LEU A 831 9.52 17.58 13.55
N LEU A 832 10.60 17.24 12.87
CA LEU A 832 11.89 16.94 13.47
C LEU A 832 12.83 18.11 13.17
N LEU A 833 13.35 18.71 14.24
CA LEU A 833 14.33 19.79 14.19
C LEU A 833 15.67 19.29 14.74
N TRP A 834 16.78 19.73 14.18
CA TRP A 834 18.12 19.48 14.70
C TRP A 834 19.05 20.66 14.48
N ARG A 835 20.13 20.68 15.26
CA ARG A 835 21.30 21.53 15.02
C ARG A 835 22.54 20.88 15.61
N PHE A 836 23.66 21.06 14.93
CA PHE A 836 24.96 20.63 15.43
C PHE A 836 25.61 21.76 16.24
N LYS A 837 26.27 21.41 17.34
CA LYS A 837 27.10 22.37 18.09
C LYS A 837 28.37 22.67 17.29
N GLU A 838 29.06 23.77 17.60
CA GLU A 838 30.26 24.25 16.90
C GLU A 838 31.36 23.17 16.73
N ASN A 839 31.37 22.16 17.59
CA ASN A 839 32.34 21.06 17.60
C ASN A 839 31.99 19.93 16.62
N GLY A 840 30.86 20.00 15.89
CA GLY A 840 30.45 19.08 14.83
C GLY A 840 29.94 17.69 15.24
N TYR A 841 30.43 17.13 16.36
CA TYR A 841 30.14 15.74 16.76
C TYR A 841 28.94 15.56 17.70
N VAL A 842 28.44 16.64 18.31
CA VAL A 842 27.29 16.59 19.23
C VAL A 842 26.21 17.52 18.71
N GLY A 843 25.09 16.93 18.32
CA GLY A 843 23.89 17.67 17.96
C GLY A 843 22.85 17.66 19.06
N GLU A 844 21.82 18.46 18.88
CA GLU A 844 20.59 18.38 19.65
C GLU A 844 19.41 18.35 18.70
N ALA A 845 18.38 17.59 19.08
CA ALA A 845 17.15 17.46 18.32
C ALA A 845 15.94 17.89 19.14
N LYS A 846 14.94 18.43 18.46
CA LYS A 846 13.64 18.79 19.02
C LYS A 846 12.52 18.26 18.14
N LEU A 847 11.53 17.65 18.78
CA LEU A 847 10.31 17.18 18.14
C LEU A 847 9.19 18.19 18.38
N VAL A 848 8.55 18.67 17.33
CA VAL A 848 7.53 19.73 17.43
C VAL A 848 6.23 19.30 16.77
N GLU A 849 5.15 19.36 17.54
CA GLU A 849 3.78 19.19 17.05
C GLU A 849 3.17 20.56 16.76
N VAL A 850 2.74 20.80 15.52
CA VAL A 850 2.27 22.11 15.06
C VAL A 850 0.74 22.14 15.10
N LYS A 851 0.19 23.14 15.79
CA LYS A 851 -1.25 23.32 15.92
C LYS A 851 -1.68 24.72 15.53
N SER A 852 -2.60 24.80 14.56
CA SER A 852 -3.33 26.05 14.30
C SER A 852 -4.28 26.37 15.46
N GLU A 853 -4.75 27.61 15.57
CA GLU A 853 -5.61 28.10 16.65
C GLU A 853 -6.83 27.21 16.96
N ARG A 854 -7.44 26.59 15.95
CA ARG A 854 -8.62 25.73 16.10
C ARG A 854 -8.29 24.26 16.23
N ASP A 855 -7.05 23.87 15.99
CA ASP A 855 -6.62 22.47 16.03
C ASP A 855 -6.26 22.05 17.46
N ARG A 856 -6.53 20.79 17.78
CA ARG A 856 -6.27 20.21 19.10
C ARG A 856 -5.41 18.98 18.96
N LEU A 857 -4.58 18.72 19.96
CA LEU A 857 -3.85 17.45 20.05
C LEU A 857 -4.83 16.28 20.06
N SER A 858 -4.60 15.31 19.18
CA SER A 858 -5.21 14.00 19.30
C SER A 858 -4.67 13.29 20.56
N GLU A 859 -5.45 12.35 21.09
CA GLU A 859 -5.01 11.59 22.28
C GLU A 859 -3.80 10.70 21.96
N GLN A 860 -3.64 10.28 20.70
CA GLN A 860 -2.46 9.54 20.24
C GLN A 860 -1.20 10.42 20.21
N GLN A 861 -1.30 11.64 19.68
CA GLN A 861 -0.19 12.60 19.72
C GLN A 861 0.21 12.93 21.16
N ARG A 862 -0.78 13.11 22.04
CA ARG A 862 -0.53 13.32 23.46
C ARG A 862 0.17 12.12 24.11
N ALA A 863 -0.24 10.89 23.78
CA ALA A 863 0.45 9.68 24.25
C ALA A 863 1.92 9.65 23.80
N TRP A 864 2.18 9.98 22.54
CA TRP A 864 3.54 10.08 22.00
C TRP A 864 4.38 11.14 22.70
N LEU A 865 3.88 12.37 22.81
CA LEU A 865 4.61 13.48 23.45
C LEU A 865 5.01 13.15 24.89
N LEU A 866 4.10 12.57 25.67
CA LEU A 866 4.39 12.17 27.05
C LEU A 866 5.44 11.05 27.13
N LEU A 867 5.37 10.06 26.23
CA LEU A 867 6.31 8.96 26.15
C LEU A 867 7.71 9.41 25.72
N LEU A 868 7.76 10.32 24.75
CA LEU A 868 8.99 10.93 24.24
C LEU A 868 9.69 11.73 25.34
N MET A 869 8.94 12.54 26.12
CA MET A 869 9.49 13.26 27.27
C MET A 869 10.09 12.32 28.32
N ASP A 870 9.39 11.22 28.64
CA ASP A 870 9.87 10.22 29.59
C ASP A 870 11.13 9.49 29.09
N SER A 871 11.27 9.37 27.76
CA SER A 871 12.42 8.78 27.09
C SER A 871 13.59 9.76 26.88
N GLY A 872 13.48 11.01 27.36
CA GLY A 872 14.53 12.02 27.27
C GLY A 872 14.52 12.91 26.03
N PHE A 873 13.50 12.83 25.17
CA PHE A 873 13.38 13.71 24.00
C PHE A 873 12.98 15.13 24.40
N SER A 874 13.55 16.13 23.73
CA SER A 874 13.04 17.50 23.77
C SER A 874 11.80 17.60 22.86
N VAL A 875 10.63 17.80 23.45
CA VAL A 875 9.37 17.97 22.70
C VAL A 875 8.73 19.32 22.96
N GLU A 876 7.98 19.82 21.99
CA GLU A 876 7.29 21.12 22.07
C GLU A 876 6.00 21.11 21.25
N ILE A 877 5.02 21.92 21.65
CA ILE A 877 3.84 22.21 20.84
C ILE A 877 3.98 23.64 20.30
N CYS A 878 3.99 23.79 18.98
CA CYS A 878 4.00 25.09 18.31
C CYS A 878 2.57 25.51 17.94
N LYS A 879 2.05 26.54 18.60
CA LYS A 879 0.72 27.10 18.32
C LYS A 879 0.81 28.28 17.36
N VAL A 880 0.21 28.15 16.20
CA VAL A 880 0.12 29.24 15.22
C VAL A 880 -1.18 30.01 15.42
N ARG A 881 -1.06 31.29 15.78
CA ARG A 881 -2.18 32.21 15.90
C ARG A 881 -2.24 33.16 14.70
N PRO A 882 -3.45 33.54 14.25
CA PRO A 882 -3.58 34.57 13.24
C PRO A 882 -2.99 35.88 13.76
N ASP A 883 -2.28 36.60 12.90
CA ASP A 883 -1.96 38.00 13.16
C ASP A 883 -3.27 38.79 13.27
N CYS A 884 -3.57 39.29 14.46
CA CYS A 884 -4.58 40.31 14.62
C CYS A 884 -4.05 41.56 13.92
N LEU A 885 -4.49 41.83 12.69
CA LEU A 885 -4.48 43.18 12.17
C LEU A 885 -5.34 44.01 13.13
N THR A 886 -4.69 44.70 14.07
CA THR A 886 -5.28 45.89 14.67
C THR A 886 -5.61 46.79 13.49
N ASN A 887 -6.91 46.96 13.21
CA ASN A 887 -7.39 48.00 12.31
C ASN A 887 -6.77 49.32 12.79
N ALA A 888 -5.73 49.77 12.10
CA ALA A 888 -5.12 51.08 12.24
C ALA A 888 -5.69 51.99 11.16
#